data_AF-A0A2N2WJY3-F1
#
_entry.id   AF-A0A2N2WJY3-F1
#
_cell.length_a   1.000
_cell.length_b   1.000
_cell.length_c   1.000
_cell.angle_alpha   90.00
_cell.angle_beta   90.00
_cell.angle_gamma   90.00
#
_symmetry.space_group_name_H-M   'P 1'
#
loop_
_entity.id
_entity.type
_entity.pdbx_description
1 polymer ?
#
loop_
_entity_poly.entity_id
_entity_poly.type
_entity_poly.pdbx_seq_one_letter_code
_entity_poly.pdbx_strand_id
1 'polypeptide(L)'
;MGKLGSIGEPYRFKSLKVYASTEWLYEGKKYRRVFERMETTYLYAELCLYNKLFDEEDWQTTVNLKCFLKTGKNGTKEICSIDEKIDVSKDKNEIFIRQGWGADKAGSFWKAGEYFWEATIGKTMIGSATFYVEEAGLVSGDNNPYFNLQSARTFEGGWEFVDAKDRVYLQSFSKPETRYVWVEINFENKVSNAWQCEIFLNFFDAARQLKGTTAMLNLVDKPSGESLSFASGWGNSNAADTYKQDLYYVEVVFMDTLICTIPLRFGETAEEGEVEVFAPGILNGGTISSTSKPVENVDDVLKELDTLIGLNSIKRQIREHINYIDFVKLRQEKGFQESEKLNLHSIFTGNPGTGKTTVVKMLGRIYKAMGLLSKGHVLEVGRAELVAEFIGQTAPLVKKKINEARGGILFIDEAYALYRKDSEKDFGIEVIEVLIKEMSDGKGDIAIMFAGYPSEMHDFLFSNPGLKSRVNYSFHFDDYLPEELMQIMQYYSGQKKLILSPEAETELSKLIVAEYRQRDKTFGNARMAISLIDEAKMNMARRIMSMPNARELDDEALSTIGLSDVQEIKHSDDKKHFNLSIDEGLLTIALQDLDKLIGLNSIKTDIAELVKLVRYYNDLGKDVTSKFSMHTIFTGNPGTGKTTVARIIGQIYKSLGLLERGNVVEVDRSELVAGYIGQTALKAQEVVNSAMGGVLFIDEAYALTDNSDGKDFGHEAVEVLLKEMEDHRGEFAIIAAGYPVPMEKFLRSNPGLKSRFDRTLNFPDYTDAELLDIAKMMFASESLLMDTDAEAQLLAIIAAMLKSRDEYFGNAREIRKLTVSVIRKQNLRMASMESSQRTPQMIATIIRDDFSDIVIPVATSNPAPLGFRRAGE
;
A
#
# COMPACT_ATOMS: atom_id res chain seq x y z
N MET A 1 21.64 -19.62 33.07
CA MET A 1 21.01 -20.41 34.15
C MET A 1 20.96 -19.56 35.42
N GLY A 2 19.80 -18.98 35.77
CA GLY A 2 19.59 -18.31 37.06
C GLY A 2 18.85 -19.25 38.01
N LYS A 3 19.59 -19.97 38.86
CA LYS A 3 19.05 -20.73 40.00
C LYS A 3 19.51 -20.04 41.29
N LEU A 4 18.61 -19.27 41.89
CA LEU A 4 18.52 -19.06 43.33
C LEU A 4 17.06 -18.65 43.57
N GLY A 5 16.26 -19.60 44.07
CA GLY A 5 14.87 -19.34 44.40
C GLY A 5 14.80 -18.31 45.52
N SER A 6 14.10 -17.21 45.26
CA SER A 6 13.75 -16.19 46.24
C SER A 6 12.65 -16.73 47.17
N ILE A 7 13.05 -17.62 48.08
CA ILE A 7 12.18 -18.12 49.15
C ILE A 7 11.98 -16.96 50.12
N GLY A 8 10.74 -16.42 50.18
CA GLY A 8 10.36 -15.32 51.07
C GLY A 8 10.23 -13.93 50.43
N GLU A 9 10.70 -13.71 49.20
CA GLU A 9 10.57 -12.41 48.52
C GLU A 9 9.20 -12.26 47.81
N PRO A 10 8.70 -11.02 47.62
CA PRO A 10 7.42 -10.73 46.97
C PRO A 10 7.42 -10.90 45.45
N TYR A 11 8.53 -11.36 44.86
CA TYR A 11 8.69 -11.53 43.41
C TYR A 11 9.39 -12.84 43.03
N ARG A 12 9.20 -13.25 41.77
CA ARG A 12 9.95 -14.32 41.11
C ARG A 12 10.48 -13.87 39.75
N PHE A 13 11.76 -14.08 39.47
CA PHE A 13 12.35 -13.76 38.17
C PHE A 13 11.66 -14.52 37.03
N LYS A 14 11.26 -13.78 35.97
CA LYS A 14 10.75 -14.35 34.71
C LYS A 14 11.81 -14.28 33.61
N SER A 15 12.31 -13.09 33.29
CA SER A 15 13.32 -12.91 32.24
C SER A 15 14.02 -11.57 32.34
N LEU A 16 15.24 -11.48 31.81
CA LEU A 16 15.94 -10.24 31.50
C LEU A 16 16.31 -10.30 30.01
N LYS A 17 15.84 -9.33 29.22
CA LYS A 17 16.07 -9.29 27.77
C LYS A 17 16.67 -7.96 27.35
N VAL A 18 17.40 -7.96 26.23
CA VAL A 18 18.00 -6.77 25.64
C VAL A 18 17.32 -6.48 24.31
N TYR A 19 17.08 -5.20 24.03
CA TYR A 19 16.53 -4.73 22.75
C TYR A 19 17.07 -3.34 22.41
N ALA A 20 17.09 -3.01 21.12
CA ALA A 20 17.37 -1.64 20.65
C ALA A 20 16.05 -0.89 20.42
N SER A 21 16.05 0.43 20.66
CA SER A 21 14.92 1.32 20.36
C SER A 21 15.40 2.77 20.21
N THR A 22 14.75 3.58 19.38
CA THR A 22 15.02 5.01 19.19
C THR A 22 14.02 5.93 19.90
N GLU A 23 13.23 5.37 20.82
CA GLU A 23 12.19 6.01 21.67
C GLU A 23 10.86 6.46 21.02
N TRP A 24 9.79 6.18 21.79
CA TRP A 24 8.37 6.54 21.70
C TRP A 24 7.53 6.09 20.47
N LEU A 25 6.78 5.00 20.71
CA LEU A 25 5.57 4.48 20.03
C LEU A 25 5.70 3.71 18.68
N TYR A 26 5.04 2.55 18.70
CA TYR A 26 4.44 1.76 17.61
C TYR A 26 5.24 0.71 16.82
N GLU A 27 6.57 0.80 16.67
CA GLU A 27 7.34 -0.34 16.15
C GLU A 27 7.68 -1.33 17.28
N GLY A 28 7.31 -2.60 17.12
CA GLY A 28 7.52 -3.65 18.11
C GLY A 28 8.97 -3.76 18.58
N LYS A 29 9.16 -4.07 19.88
CA LYS A 29 10.49 -4.22 20.49
C LYS A 29 11.30 -5.31 19.75
N LYS A 30 12.48 -4.95 19.25
CA LYS A 30 13.38 -5.85 18.53
C LYS A 30 14.37 -6.51 19.51
N TYR A 31 13.93 -7.59 20.14
CA TYR A 31 14.76 -8.33 21.09
C TYR A 31 15.81 -9.16 20.35
N ARG A 32 17.07 -8.84 20.57
CA ARG A 32 18.23 -9.58 20.03
C ARG A 32 19.40 -9.45 20.98
N ARG A 33 20.40 -10.31 20.80
CA ARG A 33 21.66 -10.32 21.54
C ARG A 33 22.81 -9.78 20.71
N VAL A 34 22.73 -9.80 19.38
CA VAL A 34 23.78 -9.27 18.52
C VAL A 34 23.29 -7.99 17.84
N PHE A 35 24.10 -6.93 17.92
CA PHE A 35 23.79 -5.60 17.41
C PHE A 35 24.93 -5.08 16.54
N GLU A 36 24.64 -4.39 15.43
CA GLU A 36 25.67 -3.69 14.67
C GLU A 36 25.89 -2.28 15.24
N ARG A 37 27.16 -1.94 15.48
CA ARG A 37 27.57 -0.66 16.05
C ARG A 37 26.98 0.53 15.30
N MET A 38 27.06 0.53 13.98
CA MET A 38 26.68 1.68 13.14
C MET A 38 25.17 1.97 13.11
N GLU A 39 24.33 1.04 13.54
CA GLU A 39 22.88 1.25 13.71
C GLU A 39 22.47 1.43 15.19
N THR A 40 23.34 1.08 16.13
CA THR A 40 22.98 1.06 17.55
C THR A 40 23.07 2.46 18.18
N THR A 41 21.94 2.94 18.69
CA THR A 41 21.81 4.17 19.50
C THR A 41 21.70 3.83 20.99
N TYR A 42 20.52 3.40 21.42
CA TYR A 42 20.20 3.00 22.79
C TYR A 42 19.93 1.49 22.86
N LEU A 43 20.51 0.85 23.88
CA LEU A 43 20.23 -0.53 24.23
C LEU A 43 19.52 -0.57 25.57
N TYR A 44 18.36 -1.20 25.58
CA TYR A 44 17.48 -1.30 26.73
C TYR A 44 17.54 -2.69 27.33
N ALA A 45 17.55 -2.74 28.66
CA ALA A 45 17.24 -3.92 29.44
C ALA A 45 15.75 -3.91 29.82
N GLU A 46 15.06 -5.01 29.55
CA GLU A 46 13.74 -5.28 30.09
C GLU A 46 13.82 -6.42 31.11
N LEU A 47 13.65 -6.08 32.39
CA LEU A 47 13.45 -7.04 33.46
C LEU A 47 11.95 -7.34 33.59
N CYS A 48 11.61 -8.61 33.62
CA CYS A 48 10.27 -9.09 33.92
C CYS A 48 10.28 -9.98 35.17
N LEU A 49 9.38 -9.67 36.10
CA LEU A 49 9.17 -10.40 37.34
C LEU A 49 7.71 -10.83 37.45
N TYR A 50 7.45 -12.00 38.00
CA TYR A 50 6.13 -12.37 38.50
C TYR A 50 5.94 -11.79 39.91
N ASN A 51 4.80 -11.17 40.14
CA ASN A 51 4.36 -10.71 41.46
C ASN A 51 3.83 -11.91 42.25
N LYS A 52 4.51 -12.27 43.35
CA LYS A 52 4.05 -13.36 44.23
C LYS A 52 2.97 -12.92 45.22
N LEU A 53 2.79 -11.62 45.42
CA LEU A 53 1.75 -11.03 46.26
C LEU A 53 0.58 -10.50 45.42
N PHE A 54 0.38 -11.07 44.22
CA PHE A 54 -0.76 -10.77 43.36
C PHE A 54 -2.07 -11.11 44.10
N ASP A 55 -3.06 -10.22 44.03
CA ASP A 55 -4.31 -10.23 44.80
C ASP A 55 -4.16 -10.14 46.34
N GLU A 56 -2.94 -10.05 46.88
CA GLU A 56 -2.68 -9.98 48.32
C GLU A 56 -2.45 -8.53 48.80
N GLU A 57 -1.30 -7.92 48.49
CA GLU A 57 -0.94 -6.57 48.95
C GLU A 57 0.00 -5.81 47.99
N ASP A 58 -0.07 -4.48 48.06
CA ASP A 58 0.84 -3.60 47.31
C ASP A 58 2.21 -3.57 47.99
N TRP A 59 3.29 -3.53 47.21
CA TRP A 59 4.65 -3.47 47.73
C TRP A 59 5.56 -2.58 46.89
N GLN A 60 6.65 -2.11 47.49
CA GLN A 60 7.63 -1.23 46.84
C GLN A 60 9.02 -1.83 46.88
N THR A 61 9.81 -1.60 45.84
CA THR A 61 11.22 -1.99 45.81
C THR A 61 12.03 -1.07 44.91
N THR A 62 13.35 -1.14 45.02
CA THR A 62 14.27 -0.48 44.10
C THR A 62 15.06 -1.54 43.36
N VAL A 63 14.97 -1.50 42.03
CA VAL A 63 15.74 -2.36 41.13
C VAL A 63 16.90 -1.56 40.59
N ASN A 64 18.11 -2.12 40.73
CA ASN A 64 19.31 -1.57 40.15
C ASN A 64 19.66 -2.37 38.88
N LEU A 65 19.70 -1.67 37.74
CA LEU A 65 20.12 -2.21 36.44
C LEU A 65 21.49 -1.65 36.08
N LYS A 66 22.48 -2.54 36.00
CA LYS A 66 23.86 -2.20 35.64
C LYS A 66 24.25 -2.81 34.31
N CYS A 67 24.97 -2.05 33.49
CA CYS A 67 25.55 -2.55 32.26
C CYS A 67 27.08 -2.58 32.36
N PHE A 68 27.68 -3.67 31.93
CA PHE A 68 29.12 -3.88 31.96
C PHE A 68 29.65 -4.29 30.59
N LEU A 69 30.86 -3.84 30.27
CA LEU A 69 31.70 -4.35 29.18
C LEU A 69 32.67 -5.38 29.73
N LYS A 70 32.78 -6.55 29.11
CA LYS A 70 33.82 -7.55 29.47
C LYS A 70 35.18 -7.15 28.90
N THR A 71 36.20 -7.12 29.74
CA THR A 71 37.58 -6.78 29.39
C THR A 71 38.52 -7.95 29.74
N GLY A 72 38.78 -8.82 28.75
CA GLY A 72 39.62 -10.02 28.95
C GLY A 72 38.94 -11.11 29.79
N LYS A 73 39.72 -12.08 30.30
CA LYS A 73 39.17 -13.30 30.92
C LYS A 73 38.33 -13.05 32.19
N ASN A 74 38.70 -12.07 33.03
CA ASN A 74 38.03 -11.79 34.32
C ASN A 74 37.79 -10.28 34.59
N GLY A 75 38.08 -9.39 33.63
CA GLY A 75 37.88 -7.96 33.81
C GLY A 75 36.48 -7.53 33.36
N THR A 76 35.90 -6.57 34.07
CA THR A 76 34.65 -5.90 33.67
C THR A 76 34.80 -4.40 33.87
N LYS A 77 34.25 -3.61 32.94
CA LYS A 77 34.14 -2.16 33.06
C LYS A 77 32.67 -1.77 33.15
N GLU A 78 32.28 -1.09 34.22
CA GLU A 78 30.92 -0.55 34.36
C GLU A 78 30.69 0.55 33.30
N ILE A 79 29.58 0.44 32.58
CA ILE A 79 29.13 1.40 31.57
C ILE A 79 28.08 2.34 32.15
N CYS A 80 27.12 1.79 32.89
CA CYS A 80 26.09 2.55 33.59
C CYS A 80 25.50 1.76 34.77
N SER A 81 24.88 2.49 35.70
CA SER A 81 24.12 1.97 36.83
C SER A 81 22.87 2.82 37.01
N ILE A 82 21.70 2.20 36.91
CA ILE A 82 20.40 2.88 36.92
C ILE A 82 19.56 2.31 38.06
N ASP A 83 19.18 3.14 39.01
CA ASP A 83 18.27 2.78 40.09
C ASP A 83 16.85 3.19 39.74
N GLU A 84 15.94 2.22 39.67
CA GLU A 84 14.53 2.44 39.40
C GLU A 84 13.70 2.04 40.62
N LYS A 85 12.97 2.99 41.19
CA LYS A 85 12.00 2.70 42.24
C LYS A 85 10.69 2.26 41.60
N ILE A 86 10.16 1.13 42.07
CA ILE A 86 8.97 0.51 41.51
C ILE A 86 7.93 0.35 42.61
N ASP A 87 6.73 0.83 42.32
CA ASP A 87 5.54 0.59 43.11
C ASP A 87 4.71 -0.50 42.41
N VAL A 88 4.61 -1.67 43.05
CA VAL A 88 3.93 -2.84 42.52
C VAL A 88 2.56 -2.95 43.17
N SER A 89 1.52 -2.80 42.35
CA SER A 89 0.14 -3.05 42.78
C SER A 89 -0.15 -4.55 42.84
N LYS A 90 -0.93 -4.97 43.83
CA LYS A 90 -1.49 -6.32 43.94
C LYS A 90 -2.30 -6.75 42.73
N ASP A 91 -2.82 -5.81 41.93
CA ASP A 91 -3.64 -6.10 40.74
C ASP A 91 -2.78 -6.41 39.49
N LYS A 92 -1.44 -6.45 39.60
CA LYS A 92 -0.52 -6.78 38.50
C LYS A 92 0.26 -8.07 38.77
N ASN A 93 0.02 -9.09 37.95
CA ASN A 93 0.75 -10.37 38.01
C ASN A 93 2.16 -10.27 37.41
N GLU A 94 2.34 -9.50 36.32
CA GLU A 94 3.64 -9.31 35.68
C GLU A 94 4.14 -7.87 35.79
N ILE A 95 5.38 -7.72 36.22
CA ILE A 95 6.03 -6.43 36.43
C ILE A 95 7.10 -6.28 35.36
N PHE A 96 7.06 -5.19 34.61
CA PHE A 96 8.04 -4.87 33.57
C PHE A 96 8.81 -3.62 33.94
N ILE A 97 10.13 -3.72 33.93
CA ILE A 97 11.04 -2.62 34.23
C ILE A 97 11.96 -2.46 33.04
N ARG A 98 11.98 -1.26 32.46
CA ARG A 98 12.65 -0.99 31.19
C ARG A 98 13.55 0.20 31.38
N GLN A 99 14.85 -0.02 31.22
CA GLN A 99 15.84 1.05 31.29
C GLN A 99 16.83 0.92 30.13
N GLY A 100 17.19 2.06 29.55
CA GLY A 100 18.06 2.13 28.37
C GLY A 100 19.28 2.99 28.61
N TRP A 101 20.36 2.67 27.90
CA TRP A 101 21.56 3.48 27.89
C TRP A 101 22.12 3.59 26.48
N GLY A 102 22.66 4.74 26.13
CA GLY A 102 23.15 5.01 24.78
C GLY A 102 23.29 6.50 24.47
N ALA A 103 23.26 6.81 23.19
CA ALA A 103 23.33 8.17 22.67
C ALA A 103 22.49 8.31 21.40
N ASP A 104 21.99 9.51 21.14
CA ASP A 104 21.13 9.85 19.98
C ASP A 104 21.77 9.50 18.63
N LYS A 105 23.10 9.64 18.53
CA LYS A 105 23.83 9.36 17.29
C LYS A 105 24.29 7.90 17.27
N ALA A 106 23.80 7.11 16.32
CA ALA A 106 24.21 5.73 16.12
C ALA A 106 25.73 5.57 15.97
N GLY A 107 26.30 4.50 16.53
CA GLY A 107 27.74 4.18 16.48
C GLY A 107 28.67 5.10 17.28
N SER A 108 28.12 6.12 17.95
CA SER A 108 28.89 7.08 18.73
C SER A 108 29.34 6.49 20.08
N PHE A 109 28.43 5.81 20.78
CA PHE A 109 28.65 5.32 22.15
C PHE A 109 29.13 3.87 22.19
N TRP A 110 28.28 2.93 21.79
CA TRP A 110 28.58 1.49 21.82
C TRP A 110 29.74 1.16 20.88
N LYS A 111 30.72 0.39 21.37
CA LYS A 111 31.89 -0.08 20.61
C LYS A 111 31.81 -1.59 20.46
N ALA A 112 32.55 -2.14 19.49
CA ALA A 112 32.61 -3.58 19.32
C ALA A 112 33.06 -4.27 20.63
N GLY A 113 32.33 -5.30 21.07
CA GLY A 113 32.65 -6.01 22.30
C GLY A 113 31.47 -6.80 22.89
N GLU A 114 31.80 -7.56 23.93
CA GLU A 114 30.83 -8.33 24.73
C GLU A 114 30.40 -7.53 25.96
N TYR A 115 29.09 -7.37 26.12
CA TYR A 115 28.46 -6.63 27.20
C TYR A 115 27.46 -7.50 27.92
N PHE A 116 27.08 -7.10 29.14
CA PHE A 116 25.95 -7.71 29.82
C PHE A 116 25.25 -6.72 30.74
N TRP A 117 23.92 -6.87 30.81
CA TRP A 117 23.10 -6.27 31.83
C TRP A 117 23.01 -7.18 33.04
N GLU A 118 23.03 -6.58 34.23
CA GLU A 118 22.80 -7.23 35.51
C GLU A 118 21.66 -6.50 36.24
N ALA A 119 20.68 -7.26 36.71
CA ALA A 119 19.58 -6.76 37.51
C ALA A 119 19.74 -7.22 38.96
N THR A 120 19.73 -6.27 39.91
CA THR A 120 19.79 -6.54 41.35
C THR A 120 18.64 -5.86 42.08
N ILE A 121 18.15 -6.48 43.16
CA ILE A 121 17.28 -5.83 44.15
C ILE A 121 17.98 -5.93 45.51
N GLY A 122 18.21 -4.79 46.15
CA GLY A 122 18.99 -4.71 47.38
C GLY A 122 20.43 -5.18 47.15
N LYS A 123 20.82 -6.32 47.73
CA LYS A 123 22.16 -6.93 47.57
C LYS A 123 22.13 -8.22 46.72
N THR A 124 20.98 -8.59 46.18
CA THR A 124 20.77 -9.88 45.52
C THR A 124 20.69 -9.70 44.01
N MET A 125 21.54 -10.43 43.28
CA MET A 125 21.46 -10.52 41.81
C MET A 125 20.30 -11.41 41.40
N ILE A 126 19.43 -10.89 40.53
CA ILE A 126 18.19 -11.55 40.09
C ILE A 126 18.36 -12.17 38.70
N GLY A 127 19.05 -11.48 37.80
CA GLY A 127 19.25 -11.95 36.44
C GLY A 127 20.34 -11.19 35.72
N SER A 128 20.90 -11.83 34.69
CA SER A 128 21.85 -11.22 33.78
C SER A 128 21.52 -11.58 32.33
N ALA A 129 21.84 -10.66 31.41
CA ALA A 129 21.61 -10.82 29.98
C ALA A 129 22.82 -10.32 29.19
N THR A 130 23.51 -11.23 28.52
CA THR A 130 24.67 -10.93 27.68
C THR A 130 24.24 -10.54 26.28
N PHE A 131 24.90 -9.53 25.71
CA PHE A 131 24.73 -9.07 24.34
C PHE A 131 26.08 -8.66 23.74
N TYR A 132 26.13 -8.55 22.42
CA TYR A 132 27.32 -8.34 21.64
C TYR A 132 27.07 -7.17 20.70
N VAL A 133 28.04 -6.27 20.63
CA VAL A 133 28.07 -5.21 19.62
C VAL A 133 29.17 -5.58 18.66
N GLU A 134 28.83 -5.70 17.39
CA GLU A 134 29.73 -6.07 16.32
C GLU A 134 29.99 -4.86 15.41
N GLU A 135 31.07 -4.90 14.63
CA GLU A 135 31.51 -3.78 13.78
C GLU A 135 32.11 -4.30 12.47
N ALA A 136 31.28 -4.95 11.65
CA ALA A 136 31.67 -5.27 10.27
C ALA A 136 31.01 -4.31 9.27
N GLY A 137 29.86 -3.73 9.63
CA GLY A 137 29.14 -2.75 8.82
C GLY A 137 27.63 -2.99 8.82
N LEU A 138 26.89 -2.01 8.34
CA LEU A 138 25.43 -2.08 8.25
C LEU A 138 24.99 -3.25 7.35
N VAL A 139 24.11 -4.08 7.90
CA VAL A 139 23.41 -5.13 7.16
C VAL A 139 22.20 -4.50 6.49
N SER A 140 22.02 -4.78 5.20
CA SER A 140 20.81 -4.45 4.45
C SER A 140 20.41 -5.62 3.57
N GLY A 141 19.19 -5.59 3.03
CA GLY A 141 18.71 -6.65 2.12
C GLY A 141 19.63 -6.88 0.93
N ASP A 142 20.36 -5.85 0.49
CA ASP A 142 21.24 -5.91 -0.69
C ASP A 142 22.72 -6.12 -0.38
N ASN A 143 23.12 -6.02 0.90
CA ASN A 143 24.52 -6.15 1.29
C ASN A 143 24.65 -6.64 2.73
N ASN A 144 25.30 -7.79 2.88
CA ASN A 144 25.70 -8.32 4.16
C ASN A 144 27.25 -8.28 4.28
N PRO A 145 27.82 -7.41 5.15
CA PRO A 145 29.26 -7.33 5.34
C PRO A 145 29.83 -8.48 6.20
N TYR A 146 28.97 -9.24 6.87
CA TYR A 146 29.38 -10.33 7.76
C TYR A 146 29.60 -11.64 7.02
N PHE A 147 28.71 -11.97 6.10
CA PHE A 147 28.78 -13.22 5.35
C PHE A 147 28.06 -13.15 4.01
N ASN A 148 28.42 -14.04 3.08
CA ASN A 148 27.64 -14.31 1.88
C ASN A 148 26.83 -15.60 2.11
N LEU A 149 25.50 -15.55 1.99
CA LEU A 149 24.68 -16.75 2.03
C LEU A 149 25.05 -17.66 0.84
N GLN A 150 25.42 -18.91 1.12
CA GLN A 150 25.74 -19.90 0.10
C GLN A 150 24.56 -20.81 -0.20
N SER A 151 23.87 -21.30 0.83
CA SER A 151 22.65 -22.09 0.69
C SER A 151 21.81 -22.07 1.96
N ALA A 152 20.52 -22.36 1.81
CA ALA A 152 19.65 -22.71 2.91
C ALA A 152 18.92 -24.01 2.55
N ARG A 153 19.02 -25.01 3.41
CA ARG A 153 18.51 -26.36 3.16
C ARG A 153 17.61 -26.80 4.30
N THR A 154 16.64 -27.65 4.01
CA THR A 154 15.67 -28.08 5.03
C THR A 154 15.64 -29.59 5.16
N PHE A 155 15.43 -30.08 6.38
CA PHE A 155 15.35 -31.50 6.67
C PHE A 155 14.38 -31.78 7.83
N GLU A 156 13.87 -33.00 7.93
CA GLU A 156 13.10 -33.46 9.09
C GLU A 156 14.04 -34.01 10.16
N GLY A 157 13.73 -33.77 11.42
CA GLY A 157 14.45 -34.37 12.53
C GLY A 157 13.62 -34.46 13.81
N GLY A 158 14.12 -35.23 14.78
CA GLY A 158 13.58 -35.22 16.14
C GLY A 158 14.01 -33.98 16.94
N TRP A 159 13.75 -34.01 18.24
CA TRP A 159 14.27 -33.01 19.19
C TRP A 159 15.80 -33.07 19.33
N GLU A 160 16.39 -34.25 19.07
CA GLU A 160 17.83 -34.44 19.08
C GLU A 160 18.45 -33.95 17.76
N PHE A 161 19.62 -33.31 17.88
CA PHE A 161 20.35 -32.76 16.75
C PHE A 161 20.82 -33.87 15.81
N VAL A 162 20.49 -33.76 14.52
CA VAL A 162 20.94 -34.70 13.47
C VAL A 162 22.31 -34.27 12.97
N ASP A 163 23.29 -35.18 13.05
CA ASP A 163 24.64 -34.97 12.51
C ASP A 163 24.60 -34.70 11.00
N ALA A 164 25.46 -33.79 10.51
CA ALA A 164 25.42 -33.33 9.12
C ALA A 164 25.53 -34.45 8.07
N LYS A 165 26.25 -35.53 8.40
CA LYS A 165 26.43 -36.71 7.53
C LYS A 165 25.18 -37.60 7.42
N ASP A 166 24.25 -37.48 8.37
CA ASP A 166 23.05 -38.32 8.49
C ASP A 166 21.78 -37.52 8.11
N ARG A 167 21.94 -36.28 7.62
CA ARG A 167 20.83 -35.42 7.19
C ARG A 167 20.32 -35.84 5.83
N VAL A 168 19.00 -36.03 5.73
CA VAL A 168 18.28 -36.18 4.46
C VAL A 168 17.55 -34.88 4.18
N TYR A 169 18.00 -34.16 3.16
CA TYR A 169 17.41 -32.86 2.79
C TYR A 169 16.14 -33.08 1.96
N LEU A 170 15.11 -32.32 2.30
CA LEU A 170 13.76 -32.46 1.78
C LEU A 170 13.33 -31.18 1.08
N GLN A 171 12.80 -31.31 -0.13
CA GLN A 171 12.13 -30.22 -0.85
C GLN A 171 10.64 -30.12 -0.47
N SER A 172 10.05 -31.22 -0.01
CA SER A 172 8.69 -31.26 0.53
C SER A 172 8.58 -32.25 1.70
N PHE A 173 7.69 -31.95 2.63
CA PHE A 173 7.55 -32.62 3.92
C PHE A 173 6.28 -33.48 3.97
N SER A 174 6.39 -34.64 4.61
CA SER A 174 5.25 -35.50 4.93
C SER A 174 4.51 -34.94 6.15
N LYS A 175 3.29 -34.41 5.98
CA LYS A 175 2.45 -33.93 7.09
C LYS A 175 2.25 -34.98 8.20
N PRO A 176 1.95 -36.27 7.91
CA PRO A 176 1.73 -37.25 8.98
C PRO A 176 2.99 -37.61 9.76
N GLU A 177 4.18 -37.41 9.18
CA GLU A 177 5.45 -37.88 9.77
C GLU A 177 6.32 -36.74 10.32
N THR A 178 6.15 -35.51 9.83
CA THR A 178 7.01 -34.38 10.20
C THR A 178 6.78 -33.94 11.65
N ARG A 179 7.86 -34.00 12.44
CA ARG A 179 7.89 -33.51 13.83
C ARG A 179 8.51 -32.11 13.91
N TYR A 180 9.74 -31.99 13.44
CA TYR A 180 10.46 -30.73 13.34
C TYR A 180 10.92 -30.48 11.92
N VAL A 181 10.74 -29.25 11.45
CA VAL A 181 11.44 -28.75 10.27
C VAL A 181 12.68 -28.03 10.75
N TRP A 182 13.83 -28.56 10.36
CA TRP A 182 15.12 -27.93 10.56
C TRP A 182 15.52 -27.16 9.31
N VAL A 183 16.08 -25.96 9.51
CA VAL A 183 16.68 -25.14 8.46
C VAL A 183 18.17 -25.04 8.74
N GLU A 184 18.97 -25.50 7.81
CA GLU A 184 20.41 -25.36 7.78
C GLU A 184 20.81 -24.18 6.90
N ILE A 185 21.52 -23.22 7.45
CA ILE A 185 22.07 -22.05 6.75
C ILE A 185 23.56 -22.26 6.56
N ASN A 186 24.00 -22.27 5.31
CA ASN A 186 25.40 -22.29 4.94
C ASN A 186 25.80 -20.92 4.41
N PHE A 187 26.90 -20.39 4.90
CA PHE A 187 27.41 -19.09 4.46
C PHE A 187 28.93 -19.03 4.47
N GLU A 188 29.47 -18.15 3.65
CA GLU A 188 30.89 -17.80 3.61
C GLU A 188 31.14 -16.61 4.55
N ASN A 189 32.03 -16.77 5.52
CA ASN A 189 32.39 -15.69 6.43
C ASN A 189 33.19 -14.61 5.68
N LYS A 190 32.86 -13.33 5.89
CA LYS A 190 33.61 -12.19 5.31
C LYS A 190 34.47 -11.46 6.33
N VAL A 191 34.20 -11.66 7.62
CA VAL A 191 34.86 -10.93 8.71
C VAL A 191 36.12 -11.67 9.16
N SER A 192 37.24 -10.96 9.23
CA SER A 192 38.52 -11.56 9.64
C SER A 192 38.63 -11.82 11.15
N ASN A 193 37.94 -11.01 11.96
CA ASN A 193 37.93 -11.15 13.43
C ASN A 193 36.79 -12.06 13.87
N ALA A 194 36.96 -12.75 15.00
CA ALA A 194 35.89 -13.56 15.56
C ALA A 194 34.70 -12.68 15.99
N TRP A 195 33.48 -13.11 15.67
CA TRP A 195 32.24 -12.36 15.89
C TRP A 195 31.08 -13.29 16.24
N GLN A 196 30.03 -12.76 16.86
CA GLN A 196 28.83 -13.52 17.22
C GLN A 196 27.76 -13.40 16.15
N CYS A 197 27.30 -14.55 15.64
CA CYS A 197 26.25 -14.64 14.64
C CYS A 197 24.94 -15.07 15.29
N GLU A 198 23.95 -14.18 15.31
CA GLU A 198 22.58 -14.49 15.74
C GLU A 198 21.61 -14.45 14.56
N ILE A 199 21.12 -15.62 14.15
CA ILE A 199 20.13 -15.75 13.07
C ILE A 199 18.80 -16.18 13.66
N PHE A 200 17.73 -15.50 13.25
CA PHE A 200 16.35 -15.84 13.58
C PHE A 200 15.68 -16.56 12.41
N LEU A 201 14.87 -17.56 12.73
CA LEU A 201 14.00 -18.24 11.79
C LEU A 201 12.56 -18.00 12.24
N ASN A 202 11.78 -17.32 11.39
CA ASN A 202 10.37 -17.01 11.63
C ASN A 202 9.52 -17.86 10.68
N PHE A 203 8.68 -18.73 11.25
CA PHE A 203 7.82 -19.66 10.52
C PHE A 203 6.43 -19.05 10.37
N PHE A 204 5.97 -18.87 9.13
CA PHE A 204 4.67 -18.34 8.77
C PHE A 204 3.83 -19.39 8.04
N ASP A 205 2.51 -19.30 8.17
CA ASP A 205 1.59 -20.03 7.30
C ASP A 205 1.29 -19.27 5.99
N ALA A 206 0.47 -19.86 5.12
CA ALA A 206 0.04 -19.26 3.85
C ALA A 206 -0.67 -17.91 4.01
N ALA A 207 -1.29 -17.64 5.17
CA ALA A 207 -1.95 -16.39 5.50
C ALA A 207 -0.99 -15.34 6.11
N ARG A 208 0.32 -15.61 6.11
CA ARG A 208 1.37 -14.79 6.75
C ARG A 208 1.20 -14.62 8.26
N GLN A 209 0.56 -15.57 8.94
CA GLN A 209 0.51 -15.58 10.39
C GLN A 209 1.76 -16.26 10.96
N LEU A 210 2.49 -15.58 11.84
CA LEU A 210 3.65 -16.14 12.55
C LEU A 210 3.20 -17.31 13.45
N LYS A 211 3.74 -18.50 13.21
CA LYS A 211 3.47 -19.73 13.98
C LYS A 211 4.57 -20.06 14.98
N GLY A 212 5.81 -19.70 14.66
CA GLY A 212 6.94 -19.97 15.54
C GLY A 212 8.16 -19.12 15.20
N THR A 213 8.97 -18.85 16.20
CA THR A 213 10.28 -18.21 16.04
C THR A 213 11.31 -19.05 16.78
N THR A 214 12.44 -19.29 16.15
CA THR A 214 13.64 -19.84 16.79
C THR A 214 14.84 -18.96 16.46
N ALA A 215 15.88 -19.01 17.29
CA ALA A 215 17.09 -18.24 17.10
C ALA A 215 18.32 -19.11 17.40
N MET A 216 19.36 -18.96 16.58
CA MET A 216 20.65 -19.60 16.78
C MET A 216 21.71 -18.52 17.03
N LEU A 217 22.47 -18.66 18.12
CA LEU A 217 23.61 -17.81 18.43
C LEU A 217 24.87 -18.66 18.38
N ASN A 218 25.75 -18.36 17.43
CA ASN A 218 26.98 -19.10 17.20
C ASN A 218 28.18 -18.15 17.12
N LEU A 219 29.31 -18.57 17.69
CA LEU A 219 30.58 -17.89 17.51
C LEU A 219 31.15 -18.25 16.13
N VAL A 220 31.46 -17.25 15.32
CA VAL A 220 32.18 -17.39 14.06
C VAL A 220 33.64 -17.03 14.31
N ASP A 221 34.49 -18.05 14.44
CA ASP A 221 35.93 -17.91 14.71
C ASP A 221 36.81 -18.33 13.52
N LYS A 222 36.18 -18.73 12.41
CA LYS A 222 36.85 -19.15 11.19
C LYS A 222 37.35 -17.93 10.39
N PRO A 223 38.46 -18.05 9.64
CA PRO A 223 38.95 -17.00 8.75
C PRO A 223 37.91 -16.51 7.73
N SER A 224 38.13 -15.31 7.19
CA SER A 224 37.38 -14.79 6.04
C SER A 224 37.59 -15.69 4.80
N GLY A 225 36.52 -15.98 4.07
CA GLY A 225 36.47 -16.91 2.93
C GLY A 225 36.08 -18.35 3.29
N GLU A 226 36.07 -18.72 4.58
CA GLU A 226 35.69 -20.06 5.02
C GLU A 226 34.16 -20.20 5.12
N SER A 227 33.68 -21.40 4.81
CA SER A 227 32.24 -21.71 4.83
C SER A 227 31.84 -22.31 6.18
N LEU A 228 30.72 -21.86 6.74
CA LEU A 228 30.15 -22.34 8.00
C LEU A 228 28.70 -22.77 7.78
N SER A 229 28.25 -23.70 8.62
CA SER A 229 26.91 -24.27 8.59
C SER A 229 26.28 -24.24 9.98
N PHE A 230 25.10 -23.63 10.11
CA PHE A 230 24.32 -23.65 11.33
C PHE A 230 22.91 -24.15 11.05
N ALA A 231 22.34 -24.94 11.96
CA ALA A 231 20.98 -25.44 11.82
C ALA A 231 20.15 -25.15 13.06
N SER A 232 18.89 -24.76 12.84
CA SER A 232 17.89 -24.64 13.89
C SER A 232 16.52 -25.03 13.33
N GLY A 233 15.62 -25.48 14.18
CA GLY A 233 14.31 -25.97 13.74
C GLY A 233 13.18 -25.56 14.66
N TRP A 234 11.97 -25.71 14.14
CA TRP A 234 10.73 -25.52 14.87
C TRP A 234 9.78 -26.68 14.61
N GLY A 235 9.03 -27.08 15.63
CA GLY A 235 8.26 -28.31 15.61
C GLY A 235 7.78 -28.75 16.98
N ASN A 236 7.21 -29.96 17.00
CA ASN A 236 6.76 -30.64 18.20
C ASN A 236 7.16 -32.12 18.14
N SER A 237 7.34 -32.75 19.30
CA SER A 237 7.65 -34.17 19.43
C SER A 237 6.58 -35.08 18.83
N ASN A 238 5.33 -34.61 18.77
CA ASN A 238 4.24 -35.29 18.10
C ASN A 238 4.18 -34.89 16.63
N ALA A 239 4.30 -35.88 15.74
CA ALA A 239 4.10 -35.65 14.31
C ALA A 239 2.67 -35.17 14.03
N ALA A 240 2.50 -34.39 12.95
CA ALA A 240 1.21 -33.90 12.45
C ALA A 240 0.46 -32.84 13.29
N ASP A 241 0.95 -32.46 14.47
CA ASP A 241 0.33 -31.45 15.35
C ASP A 241 0.71 -30.01 14.94
N THR A 242 1.94 -29.79 14.47
CA THR A 242 2.48 -28.45 14.22
C THR A 242 2.15 -27.90 12.84
N TYR A 243 2.25 -28.75 11.82
CA TYR A 243 2.12 -28.35 10.42
C TYR A 243 0.84 -28.93 9.81
N LYS A 244 0.06 -28.06 9.16
CA LYS A 244 -1.10 -28.44 8.35
C LYS A 244 -0.65 -28.80 6.94
N GLN A 245 -1.50 -29.51 6.21
CA GLN A 245 -1.28 -29.81 4.79
C GLN A 245 -1.54 -28.54 3.96
N ASP A 246 -0.60 -27.62 4.03
CA ASP A 246 -0.66 -26.28 3.47
C ASP A 246 0.77 -25.78 3.17
N LEU A 247 0.86 -24.59 2.58
CA LEU A 247 2.12 -23.90 2.33
C LEU A 247 2.53 -23.09 3.56
N TYR A 248 3.79 -23.25 3.96
CA TYR A 248 4.43 -22.45 5.01
C TYR A 248 5.64 -21.73 4.41
N TYR A 249 6.14 -20.73 5.13
CA TYR A 249 7.35 -20.02 4.74
C TYR A 249 8.23 -19.81 5.97
N VAL A 250 9.55 -19.88 5.78
CA VAL A 250 10.53 -19.51 6.79
C VAL A 250 11.29 -18.28 6.34
N GLU A 251 11.21 -17.22 7.13
CA GLU A 251 12.06 -16.05 6.97
C GLU A 251 13.32 -16.21 7.82
N VAL A 252 14.48 -16.09 7.17
CA VAL A 252 15.79 -16.09 7.80
C VAL A 252 16.20 -14.64 8.01
N VAL A 253 16.32 -14.21 9.27
CA VAL A 253 16.59 -12.81 9.63
C VAL A 253 17.91 -12.71 10.40
N PHE A 254 18.76 -11.76 10.00
CA PHE A 254 20.01 -11.43 10.67
C PHE A 254 20.08 -9.91 10.87
N MET A 255 20.36 -9.46 12.09
CA MET A 255 20.39 -8.03 12.45
C MET A 255 19.14 -7.26 11.95
N ASP A 256 17.94 -7.79 12.21
CA ASP A 256 16.64 -7.26 11.77
C ASP A 256 16.47 -7.08 10.26
N THR A 257 17.34 -7.70 9.47
CA THR A 257 17.27 -7.71 8.01
C THR A 257 16.90 -9.11 7.52
N LEU A 258 15.91 -9.19 6.62
CA LEU A 258 15.56 -10.42 5.93
C LEU A 258 16.71 -10.81 4.99
N ILE A 259 17.29 -11.99 5.23
CA ILE A 259 18.38 -12.56 4.42
C ILE A 259 17.82 -13.45 3.32
N CYS A 260 16.86 -14.32 3.64
CA CYS A 260 16.14 -15.11 2.65
C CYS A 260 14.80 -15.64 3.18
N THR A 261 13.93 -16.07 2.25
CA THR A 261 12.66 -16.75 2.50
C THR A 261 12.68 -18.13 1.86
N ILE A 262 12.20 -19.13 2.58
CA ILE A 262 12.17 -20.53 2.14
C ILE A 262 10.72 -21.02 2.19
N PRO A 263 10.07 -21.39 1.08
CA PRO A 263 8.76 -22.04 1.11
C PRO A 263 8.90 -23.48 1.59
N LEU A 264 7.98 -23.92 2.43
CA LEU A 264 7.88 -25.29 2.93
C LEU A 264 6.55 -25.88 2.49
N ARG A 265 6.59 -26.95 1.71
CA ARG A 265 5.40 -27.65 1.21
C ARG A 265 5.15 -28.89 2.05
N PHE A 266 3.93 -29.04 2.56
CA PHE A 266 3.51 -30.23 3.33
C PHE A 266 2.49 -31.05 2.54
N GLY A 267 2.86 -32.28 2.19
CA GLY A 267 2.02 -33.25 1.47
C GLY A 267 1.76 -34.53 2.28
N GLU A 268 1.29 -35.58 1.61
CA GLU A 268 1.11 -36.91 2.24
C GLU A 268 2.43 -37.68 2.39
N THR A 269 3.38 -37.45 1.49
CA THR A 269 4.71 -38.07 1.49
C THR A 269 5.79 -36.99 1.43
N ALA A 270 6.98 -37.30 1.95
CA ALA A 270 8.15 -36.43 1.83
C ALA A 270 8.87 -36.68 0.50
N GLU A 271 9.47 -35.64 -0.07
CA GLU A 271 10.33 -35.75 -1.24
C GLU A 271 11.72 -35.20 -0.93
N GLU A 272 12.74 -36.00 -1.21
CA GLU A 272 14.14 -35.59 -1.10
C GLU A 272 14.49 -34.56 -2.18
N GLY A 273 15.23 -33.54 -1.80
CA GLY A 273 15.63 -32.49 -2.72
C GLY A 273 16.07 -31.21 -2.01
N GLU A 274 16.48 -30.24 -2.82
CA GLU A 274 16.84 -28.91 -2.36
C GLU A 274 15.63 -27.98 -2.43
N VAL A 275 15.48 -27.11 -1.43
CA VAL A 275 14.39 -26.12 -1.40
C VAL A 275 14.72 -24.90 -2.24
N GLU A 276 13.69 -24.26 -2.77
CA GLU A 276 13.83 -22.94 -3.38
C GLU A 276 14.12 -21.90 -2.30
N VAL A 277 15.15 -21.08 -2.50
CA VAL A 277 15.53 -20.02 -1.55
C VAL A 277 15.40 -18.67 -2.25
N PHE A 278 14.60 -17.78 -1.69
CA PHE A 278 14.39 -16.42 -2.19
C PHE A 278 15.17 -15.43 -1.32
N ALA A 279 16.30 -14.91 -1.81
CA ALA A 279 17.12 -13.93 -1.09
C ALA A 279 16.97 -12.53 -1.71
N PRO A 280 16.69 -11.47 -0.92
CA PRO A 280 16.90 -10.10 -1.35
C PRO A 280 18.39 -9.88 -1.67
N GLY A 281 18.72 -9.08 -2.68
CA GLY A 281 20.09 -8.59 -2.86
C GLY A 281 21.13 -9.47 -3.56
N ILE A 282 20.94 -10.79 -3.59
CA ILE A 282 21.85 -11.72 -4.29
C ILE A 282 21.28 -11.94 -5.71
N LEU A 283 21.65 -11.02 -6.62
CA LEU A 283 21.51 -11.08 -8.09
C LEU A 283 20.46 -12.04 -8.70
N ASN A 284 19.48 -11.44 -9.38
CA ASN A 284 18.50 -12.07 -10.29
C ASN A 284 17.46 -12.96 -9.58
N GLY A 285 16.21 -12.87 -10.02
CA GLY A 285 15.15 -13.83 -9.63
C GLY A 285 15.47 -15.25 -10.11
N GLY A 286 16.39 -15.91 -9.42
CA GLY A 286 16.81 -17.27 -9.67
C GLY A 286 17.03 -17.95 -8.33
N THR A 287 16.36 -19.09 -8.17
CA THR A 287 16.74 -20.18 -7.28
C THR A 287 18.27 -20.25 -7.16
N ILE A 288 18.80 -20.41 -5.94
CA ILE A 288 20.23 -20.73 -5.73
C ILE A 288 20.48 -22.09 -6.37
N SER A 289 20.76 -22.09 -7.68
CA SER A 289 21.30 -23.20 -8.43
C SER A 289 22.71 -22.79 -8.82
N SER A 290 23.66 -23.62 -8.41
CA SER A 290 25.09 -23.46 -8.58
C SER A 290 25.48 -23.19 -10.03
N THR A 291 25.78 -21.93 -10.39
CA THR A 291 26.78 -21.58 -11.41
C THR A 291 27.14 -20.08 -11.35
N SER A 292 28.44 -19.79 -11.25
CA SER A 292 29.04 -18.45 -11.36
C SER A 292 28.80 -17.83 -12.75
N LYS A 293 28.23 -16.61 -12.85
CA LYS A 293 28.14 -15.88 -14.12
C LYS A 293 29.39 -15.01 -14.40
N PRO A 294 29.83 -14.87 -15.66
CA PRO A 294 30.97 -14.01 -16.05
C PRO A 294 30.64 -12.51 -16.00
N VAL A 295 31.66 -11.67 -16.03
CA VAL A 295 31.55 -10.20 -16.16
C VAL A 295 30.92 -9.86 -17.52
N GLU A 296 29.78 -9.17 -17.49
CA GLU A 296 28.97 -8.80 -18.65
C GLU A 296 29.66 -7.72 -19.51
N ASN A 297 29.86 -7.98 -20.81
CA ASN A 297 30.46 -7.04 -21.77
C ASN A 297 29.37 -6.16 -22.44
N VAL A 298 29.71 -4.92 -22.84
CA VAL A 298 28.81 -3.98 -23.54
C VAL A 298 28.19 -4.62 -24.79
N ASP A 299 28.99 -5.37 -25.55
CA ASP A 299 28.52 -6.06 -26.76
C ASP A 299 27.42 -7.07 -26.46
N ASP A 300 27.43 -7.70 -25.29
CA ASP A 300 26.42 -8.69 -24.92
C ASP A 300 25.10 -8.01 -24.55
N VAL A 301 25.16 -6.86 -23.87
CA VAL A 301 23.97 -6.03 -23.60
C VAL A 301 23.42 -5.40 -24.89
N LEU A 302 24.28 -5.03 -25.84
CA LEU A 302 23.86 -4.53 -27.15
C LEU A 302 23.20 -5.62 -28.00
N LYS A 303 23.70 -6.86 -27.96
CA LYS A 303 23.02 -8.00 -28.58
C LYS A 303 21.64 -8.22 -27.96
N GLU A 304 21.50 -8.10 -26.64
CA GLU A 304 20.20 -8.18 -25.97
C GLU A 304 19.28 -7.01 -26.37
N LEU A 305 19.81 -5.78 -26.48
CA LEU A 305 19.05 -4.64 -27.00
C LEU A 305 18.56 -4.91 -28.42
N ASP A 306 19.35 -5.60 -29.24
CA ASP A 306 18.98 -5.96 -30.61
C ASP A 306 17.86 -6.98 -30.70
N THR A 307 17.71 -7.86 -29.70
CA THR A 307 16.58 -8.80 -29.65
C THR A 307 15.26 -8.13 -29.32
N LEU A 308 15.28 -6.92 -28.73
CA LEU A 308 14.04 -6.17 -28.50
C LEU A 308 13.35 -5.86 -29.82
N ILE A 309 12.04 -6.03 -29.87
CA ILE A 309 11.27 -5.79 -31.09
C ILE A 309 11.07 -4.28 -31.28
N GLY A 310 11.16 -3.82 -32.52
CA GLY A 310 11.04 -2.40 -32.87
C GLY A 310 12.13 -1.53 -32.25
N LEU A 311 11.74 -0.35 -31.72
CA LEU A 311 12.63 0.62 -31.06
C LEU A 311 13.81 1.07 -31.94
N ASN A 312 13.69 1.01 -33.26
CA ASN A 312 14.80 1.27 -34.19
C ASN A 312 15.43 2.67 -33.99
N SER A 313 14.59 3.67 -33.73
CA SER A 313 15.03 5.04 -33.42
C SER A 313 15.86 5.08 -32.13
N ILE A 314 15.39 4.43 -31.07
CA ILE A 314 16.07 4.33 -29.77
C ILE A 314 17.37 3.52 -29.87
N LYS A 315 17.35 2.35 -30.52
CA LYS A 315 18.54 1.51 -30.73
C LYS A 315 19.66 2.25 -31.46
N ARG A 316 19.30 3.10 -32.43
CA ARG A 316 20.26 3.96 -33.12
C ARG A 316 20.81 5.04 -32.19
N GLN A 317 19.94 5.76 -31.48
CA GLN A 317 20.35 6.81 -30.54
C GLN A 317 21.28 6.27 -29.43
N ILE A 318 21.00 5.09 -28.89
CA ILE A 318 21.84 4.45 -27.87
C ILE A 318 23.23 4.14 -28.43
N ARG A 319 23.33 3.58 -29.63
CA ARG A 319 24.63 3.32 -30.28
C ARG A 319 25.41 4.59 -30.58
N GLU A 320 24.74 5.61 -31.09
CA GLU A 320 25.35 6.93 -31.32
C GLU A 320 25.89 7.51 -30.01
N HIS A 321 25.14 7.36 -28.91
CA HIS A 321 25.59 7.80 -27.60
C HIS A 321 26.78 7.00 -27.08
N ILE A 322 26.77 5.66 -27.20
CA ILE A 322 27.91 4.79 -26.83
C ILE A 322 29.16 5.16 -27.63
N ASN A 323 29.03 5.30 -28.96
CA ASN A 323 30.15 5.67 -29.83
C ASN A 323 30.74 7.03 -29.44
N TYR A 324 29.90 7.99 -29.07
CA TYR A 324 30.35 9.29 -28.58
C TYR A 324 31.10 9.17 -27.25
N ILE A 325 30.59 8.38 -26.30
CA ILE A 325 31.26 8.12 -25.02
C ILE A 325 32.63 7.45 -25.25
N ASP A 326 32.71 6.45 -26.13
CA ASP A 326 33.96 5.77 -26.46
C ASP A 326 34.96 6.69 -27.16
N PHE A 327 34.47 7.57 -28.05
CA PHE A 327 35.30 8.62 -28.66
C PHE A 327 35.90 9.55 -27.59
N VAL A 328 35.09 9.99 -26.62
CA VAL A 328 35.56 10.83 -25.50
C VAL A 328 36.62 10.11 -24.66
N LYS A 329 36.39 8.84 -24.29
CA LYS A 329 37.38 8.04 -23.55
C LYS A 329 38.69 7.88 -24.32
N LEU A 330 38.61 7.57 -25.62
CA LEU A 330 39.79 7.44 -26.47
C LEU A 330 40.59 8.76 -26.52
N ARG A 331 39.92 9.91 -26.50
CA ARG A 331 40.58 11.21 -26.42
C ARG A 331 41.27 11.43 -25.07
N GLN A 332 40.61 11.06 -23.97
CA GLN A 332 41.19 11.14 -22.63
C GLN A 332 42.42 10.23 -22.49
N GLU A 333 42.36 9.00 -22.99
CA GLU A 333 43.48 8.06 -23.04
C GLU A 333 44.66 8.61 -23.86
N LYS A 334 44.39 9.34 -24.94
CA LYS A 334 45.40 10.03 -25.76
C LYS A 334 45.89 11.35 -25.17
N GLY A 335 45.48 11.68 -23.94
CA GLY A 335 45.97 12.84 -23.20
C GLY A 335 45.38 14.18 -23.63
N PHE A 336 44.28 14.18 -24.40
CA PHE A 336 43.54 15.42 -24.68
C PHE A 336 42.83 15.88 -23.40
N GLN A 337 43.04 17.14 -23.01
CA GLN A 337 42.29 17.75 -21.91
C GLN A 337 40.88 18.08 -22.39
N GLU A 338 39.90 17.26 -22.00
CA GLU A 338 38.49 17.63 -22.08
C GLU A 338 38.07 18.27 -20.76
N SER A 339 37.54 19.49 -20.84
CA SER A 339 37.09 20.27 -19.68
C SER A 339 35.69 19.90 -19.21
N GLU A 340 34.93 19.11 -19.98
CA GLU A 340 33.54 18.79 -19.72
C GLU A 340 33.39 17.33 -19.25
N LYS A 341 32.66 17.12 -18.14
CA LYS A 341 32.29 15.78 -17.67
C LYS A 341 31.29 15.16 -18.66
N LEU A 342 31.43 13.85 -18.92
CA LEU A 342 30.45 13.08 -19.68
C LEU A 342 29.06 13.21 -19.04
N ASN A 343 28.10 13.78 -19.77
CA ASN A 343 26.74 13.98 -19.29
C ASN A 343 25.89 12.74 -19.59
N LEU A 344 25.38 12.09 -18.54
CA LEU A 344 24.53 10.90 -18.64
C LEU A 344 23.04 11.21 -18.40
N HIS A 345 22.71 12.44 -17.98
CA HIS A 345 21.35 12.83 -17.62
C HIS A 345 20.48 12.97 -18.86
N SER A 346 19.31 12.33 -18.84
CA SER A 346 18.50 12.13 -20.05
C SER A 346 17.00 12.26 -19.78
N ILE A 347 16.22 12.54 -20.81
CA ILE A 347 14.75 12.58 -20.75
C ILE A 347 14.17 11.52 -21.69
N PHE A 348 13.11 10.84 -21.26
CA PHE A 348 12.43 9.76 -21.96
C PHE A 348 10.98 10.16 -22.17
N THR A 349 10.56 10.29 -23.43
CA THR A 349 9.19 10.70 -23.77
C THR A 349 8.50 9.64 -24.61
N GLY A 350 7.21 9.42 -24.37
CA GLY A 350 6.39 8.52 -25.18
C GLY A 350 5.21 7.95 -24.39
N ASN A 351 4.26 7.33 -25.09
CA ASN A 351 3.04 6.77 -24.50
C ASN A 351 3.32 5.56 -23.57
N PRO A 352 2.36 5.13 -22.74
CA PRO A 352 2.53 3.97 -21.87
C PRO A 352 2.80 2.70 -22.67
N GLY A 353 3.60 1.78 -22.12
CA GLY A 353 3.89 0.51 -22.78
C GLY A 353 4.84 0.58 -23.98
N THR A 354 5.51 1.71 -24.24
CA THR A 354 6.52 1.83 -25.31
C THR A 354 7.89 1.22 -24.95
N GLY A 355 8.12 0.80 -23.70
CA GLY A 355 9.35 0.12 -23.29
C GLY A 355 10.42 1.01 -22.64
N LYS A 356 10.06 2.22 -22.21
CA LYS A 356 10.96 3.18 -21.50
C LYS A 356 11.74 2.51 -20.36
N THR A 357 11.04 1.91 -19.39
CA THR A 357 11.66 1.28 -18.21
C THR A 357 12.59 0.12 -18.61
N THR A 358 12.24 -0.66 -19.64
CA THR A 358 13.08 -1.76 -20.15
C THR A 358 14.40 -1.23 -20.71
N VAL A 359 14.35 -0.18 -21.52
CA VAL A 359 15.55 0.44 -22.10
C VAL A 359 16.42 1.10 -21.04
N VAL A 360 15.83 1.75 -20.03
CA VAL A 360 16.58 2.35 -18.91
C VAL A 360 17.35 1.28 -18.13
N LYS A 361 16.76 0.11 -17.89
CA LYS A 361 17.46 -1.04 -17.27
C LYS A 361 18.66 -1.50 -18.09
N MET A 362 18.54 -1.53 -19.42
CA MET A 362 19.67 -1.86 -20.30
C MET A 362 20.75 -0.77 -20.28
N LEU A 363 20.38 0.51 -20.31
CA LEU A 363 21.33 1.61 -20.20
C LEU A 363 22.13 1.58 -18.89
N GLY A 364 21.51 1.18 -17.78
CA GLY A 364 22.22 0.99 -16.51
C GLY A 364 23.34 -0.06 -16.62
N ARG A 365 23.03 -1.21 -17.25
CA ARG A 365 24.00 -2.28 -17.52
C ARG A 365 25.09 -1.84 -18.49
N ILE A 366 24.73 -1.14 -19.58
CA ILE A 366 25.68 -0.58 -20.55
C ILE A 366 26.64 0.39 -19.86
N TYR A 367 26.13 1.36 -19.11
CA TYR A 367 26.97 2.34 -18.42
C TYR A 367 27.88 1.69 -17.38
N LYS A 368 27.46 0.60 -16.72
CA LYS A 368 28.32 -0.20 -15.85
C LYS A 368 29.42 -0.92 -16.62
N ALA A 369 29.08 -1.61 -17.70
CA ALA A 369 30.06 -2.32 -18.53
C ALA A 369 31.07 -1.35 -19.16
N MET A 370 30.66 -0.12 -19.43
CA MET A 370 31.53 0.99 -19.85
C MET A 370 32.31 1.63 -18.67
N GLY A 371 32.11 1.24 -17.42
CA GLY A 371 32.77 1.84 -16.27
C GLY A 371 32.38 3.30 -15.99
N LEU A 372 31.23 3.75 -16.52
CA LEU A 372 30.65 5.07 -16.22
C LEU A 372 29.87 5.08 -14.90
N LEU A 373 29.33 3.92 -14.52
CA LEU A 373 28.58 3.70 -13.29
C LEU A 373 29.14 2.47 -12.55
N SER A 374 29.28 2.54 -11.22
CA SER A 374 29.89 1.47 -10.43
C SER A 374 29.05 0.19 -10.30
N LYS A 375 27.70 0.29 -10.35
CA LYS A 375 26.77 -0.81 -10.09
C LYS A 375 25.82 -1.13 -11.26
N GLY A 376 25.36 -0.11 -12.00
CA GLY A 376 24.44 -0.22 -13.14
C GLY A 376 22.97 -0.51 -12.80
N HIS A 377 22.58 -0.45 -11.52
CA HIS A 377 21.19 -0.66 -11.11
C HIS A 377 20.32 0.55 -11.46
N VAL A 378 19.00 0.37 -11.46
CA VAL A 378 18.02 1.44 -11.70
C VAL A 378 17.14 1.54 -10.46
N LEU A 379 17.07 2.73 -9.87
CA LEU A 379 16.11 3.08 -8.82
C LEU A 379 14.98 3.89 -9.46
N GLU A 380 13.81 3.28 -9.57
CA GLU A 380 12.59 3.90 -10.09
C GLU A 380 11.82 4.60 -8.95
N VAL A 381 11.45 5.86 -9.15
CA VAL A 381 10.76 6.72 -8.17
C VAL A 381 9.73 7.61 -8.87
N GLY A 382 8.67 7.98 -8.17
CA GLY A 382 7.71 9.00 -8.58
C GLY A 382 7.75 10.21 -7.66
N ARG A 383 6.71 11.07 -7.74
CA ARG A 383 6.59 12.25 -6.87
C ARG A 383 6.47 11.88 -5.39
N ALA A 384 5.77 10.80 -5.07
CA ALA A 384 5.51 10.37 -3.70
C ALA A 384 6.80 10.02 -2.94
N GLU A 385 7.77 9.41 -3.60
CA GLU A 385 9.04 9.00 -2.99
C GLU A 385 10.07 10.14 -2.87
N LEU A 386 9.83 11.27 -3.54
CA LEU A 386 10.76 12.40 -3.62
C LEU A 386 10.35 13.60 -2.77
N VAL A 387 9.06 13.79 -2.50
CA VAL A 387 8.54 14.93 -1.74
C VAL A 387 8.32 14.55 -0.27
N ALA A 388 8.96 15.28 0.66
CA ALA A 388 8.88 14.96 2.09
C ALA A 388 7.84 15.79 2.84
N GLU A 389 7.52 15.36 4.07
CA GLU A 389 6.40 15.90 4.83
C GLU A 389 6.62 17.23 5.56
N PHE A 390 7.86 17.71 5.64
CA PHE A 390 8.16 18.94 6.37
C PHE A 390 9.08 19.83 5.53
N ILE A 391 8.85 21.14 5.59
CA ILE A 391 9.67 22.16 4.92
C ILE A 391 11.15 21.93 5.29
N GLY A 392 12.01 21.75 4.29
CA GLY A 392 13.44 21.47 4.45
C GLY A 392 13.81 20.00 4.65
N GLN A 393 12.84 19.06 4.67
CA GLN A 393 13.10 17.61 4.65
C GLN A 393 13.08 17.00 3.24
N THR A 394 12.49 17.70 2.26
CA THR A 394 12.49 17.28 0.86
C THR A 394 13.91 17.18 0.33
N ALA A 395 14.75 18.19 0.54
CA ALA A 395 16.14 18.12 0.13
C ALA A 395 16.94 16.92 0.74
N PRO A 396 16.86 16.62 2.05
CA PRO A 396 17.40 15.38 2.62
C PRO A 396 16.83 14.09 2.00
N LEU A 397 15.53 14.00 1.75
CA LEU A 397 14.89 12.82 1.17
C LEU A 397 15.36 12.57 -0.27
N VAL A 398 15.34 13.61 -1.11
CA VAL A 398 15.86 13.54 -2.48
C VAL A 398 17.33 13.16 -2.46
N LYS A 399 18.14 13.70 -1.54
CA LYS A 399 19.54 13.28 -1.36
C LYS A 399 19.67 11.82 -0.94
N LYS A 400 18.78 11.30 -0.10
CA LYS A 400 18.74 9.88 0.26
C LYS A 400 18.47 9.03 -0.99
N LYS A 401 17.48 9.38 -1.80
CA LYS A 401 17.17 8.69 -3.07
C LYS A 401 18.30 8.79 -4.10
N ILE A 402 18.94 9.95 -4.23
CA ILE A 402 20.17 10.11 -5.03
C ILE A 402 21.26 9.16 -4.53
N ASN A 403 21.46 9.03 -3.21
CA ASN A 403 22.48 8.14 -2.67
C ASN A 403 22.13 6.66 -2.84
N GLU A 404 20.86 6.27 -2.73
CA GLU A 404 20.35 4.92 -3.05
C GLU A 404 20.59 4.58 -4.53
N ALA A 405 20.38 5.55 -5.43
CA ALA A 405 20.62 5.41 -6.87
C ALA A 405 22.11 5.51 -7.27
N ARG A 406 23.01 5.89 -6.36
CA ARG A 406 24.43 6.10 -6.68
C ARG A 406 25.12 4.78 -7.04
N GLY A 407 25.90 4.83 -8.11
CA GLY A 407 26.40 3.69 -8.85
C GLY A 407 25.46 3.23 -9.97
N GLY A 408 24.31 3.88 -10.15
CA GLY A 408 23.24 3.45 -11.04
C GLY A 408 22.49 4.63 -11.68
N ILE A 409 21.24 4.37 -12.06
CA ILE A 409 20.32 5.36 -12.63
C ILE A 409 19.23 5.68 -11.61
N LEU A 410 19.03 6.97 -11.31
CA LEU A 410 17.80 7.47 -10.68
C LEU A 410 16.78 7.74 -11.79
N PHE A 411 15.78 6.88 -11.90
CA PHE A 411 14.73 6.97 -12.91
C PHE A 411 13.46 7.55 -12.29
N ILE A 412 13.08 8.76 -12.70
CA ILE A 412 11.92 9.49 -12.19
C ILE A 412 10.80 9.33 -13.23
N ASP A 413 9.86 8.42 -12.96
CA ASP A 413 8.70 8.23 -13.83
C ASP A 413 7.61 9.27 -13.53
N GLU A 414 6.83 9.61 -14.56
CA GLU A 414 5.86 10.72 -14.53
C GLU A 414 6.41 12.03 -13.96
N ALA A 415 7.66 12.37 -14.33
CA ALA A 415 8.40 13.48 -13.76
C ALA A 415 7.71 14.86 -13.92
N TYR A 416 6.83 15.02 -14.90
CA TYR A 416 6.00 16.22 -15.04
C TYR A 416 5.15 16.51 -13.81
N ALA A 417 4.82 15.49 -13.00
CA ALA A 417 4.11 15.65 -11.74
C ALA A 417 4.88 16.54 -10.74
N LEU A 418 6.20 16.66 -10.85
CA LEU A 418 7.04 17.51 -9.99
C LEU A 418 6.92 19.01 -10.28
N TYR A 419 6.30 19.41 -11.39
CA TYR A 419 6.17 20.81 -11.81
C TYR A 419 4.70 21.20 -12.06
N ARG A 420 4.26 22.33 -11.50
CA ARG A 420 2.92 22.92 -11.72
C ARG A 420 3.05 24.41 -12.04
N LYS A 421 2.33 24.88 -13.06
CA LYS A 421 2.47 26.23 -13.61
C LYS A 421 1.91 27.35 -12.71
N ASP A 422 1.01 27.01 -11.78
CA ASP A 422 0.20 27.98 -11.00
C ASP A 422 0.45 27.95 -9.48
N SER A 423 1.52 27.30 -8.99
CA SER A 423 1.88 27.25 -7.56
C SER A 423 3.28 27.80 -7.29
N GLU A 424 3.37 29.00 -6.72
CA GLU A 424 4.64 29.63 -6.29
C GLU A 424 5.24 29.00 -5.01
N LYS A 425 4.55 28.02 -4.38
CA LYS A 425 4.97 27.38 -3.11
C LYS A 425 5.02 25.84 -3.21
N ASP A 426 5.43 25.28 -4.35
CA ASP A 426 5.46 23.82 -4.54
C ASP A 426 6.78 23.20 -4.05
N PHE A 427 6.67 22.19 -3.17
CA PHE A 427 7.78 21.34 -2.73
C PHE A 427 8.42 20.56 -3.90
N GLY A 428 7.69 20.35 -5.00
CA GLY A 428 8.23 19.79 -6.24
C GLY A 428 9.34 20.64 -6.87
N ILE A 429 9.31 21.96 -6.70
CA ILE A 429 10.38 22.85 -7.15
C ILE A 429 11.66 22.60 -6.34
N GLU A 430 11.53 22.38 -5.02
CA GLU A 430 12.68 22.04 -4.15
C GLU A 430 13.34 20.73 -4.60
N VAL A 431 12.56 19.71 -5.01
CA VAL A 431 13.09 18.48 -5.61
C VAL A 431 13.91 18.80 -6.86
N ILE A 432 13.36 19.59 -7.78
CA ILE A 432 14.02 19.99 -9.03
C ILE A 432 15.34 20.74 -8.74
N GLU A 433 15.34 21.67 -7.78
CA GLU A 433 16.54 22.41 -7.38
C GLU A 433 17.64 21.50 -6.82
N VAL A 434 17.27 20.52 -5.99
CA VAL A 434 18.22 19.55 -5.42
C VAL A 434 18.80 18.65 -6.51
N LEU A 435 17.98 18.20 -7.46
CA LEU A 435 18.42 17.42 -8.62
C LEU A 435 19.36 18.25 -9.51
N ILE A 436 19.03 19.51 -9.81
CA ILE A 436 19.90 20.41 -10.57
C ILE A 436 21.25 20.61 -9.87
N LYS A 437 21.25 20.76 -8.55
CA LYS A 437 22.48 20.88 -7.76
C LYS A 437 23.32 19.62 -7.83
N GLU A 438 22.72 18.43 -7.70
CA GLU A 438 23.46 17.16 -7.84
C GLU A 438 24.01 16.97 -9.27
N MET A 439 23.24 17.33 -10.30
CA MET A 439 23.71 17.29 -11.70
C MET A 439 24.87 18.26 -11.97
N SER A 440 25.02 19.33 -11.18
CA SER A 440 26.11 20.33 -11.33
C SER A 440 27.36 19.92 -10.54
N ASP A 441 27.17 19.76 -9.23
CA ASP A 441 28.24 19.75 -8.23
C ASP A 441 28.30 18.43 -7.46
N GLY A 442 27.48 17.45 -7.87
CA GLY A 442 27.39 16.14 -7.23
C GLY A 442 28.68 15.35 -7.32
N LYS A 443 28.77 14.30 -6.49
CA LYS A 443 29.96 13.42 -6.43
C LYS A 443 30.17 12.60 -7.71
N GLY A 444 29.23 12.65 -8.66
CA GLY A 444 29.22 11.80 -9.85
C GLY A 444 28.78 10.37 -9.54
N ASP A 445 29.11 9.43 -10.44
CA ASP A 445 28.71 8.02 -10.35
C ASP A 445 27.18 7.84 -10.24
N ILE A 446 26.42 8.60 -11.02
CA ILE A 446 24.96 8.51 -11.10
C ILE A 446 24.48 9.10 -12.43
N ALA A 447 23.47 8.49 -13.03
CA ALA A 447 22.69 9.10 -14.11
C ALA A 447 21.28 9.40 -13.61
N ILE A 448 20.72 10.56 -13.98
CA ILE A 448 19.37 10.97 -13.58
C ILE A 448 18.54 11.02 -14.85
N MET A 449 17.46 10.26 -14.89
CA MET A 449 16.61 10.09 -16.06
C MET A 449 15.16 10.42 -15.71
N PHE A 450 14.50 11.21 -16.54
CA PHE A 450 13.12 11.65 -16.34
C PHE A 450 12.22 11.02 -17.41
N ALA A 451 11.05 10.48 -17.05
CA ALA A 451 10.09 9.91 -17.99
C ALA A 451 8.70 10.54 -17.88
N GLY A 452 7.96 10.54 -18.99
CA GLY A 452 6.55 10.93 -19.02
C GLY A 452 5.99 11.16 -20.43
N TYR A 453 4.81 11.76 -20.49
CA TYR A 453 4.13 12.07 -21.74
C TYR A 453 4.81 13.23 -22.51
N PRO A 454 4.83 13.20 -23.85
CA PRO A 454 5.62 14.15 -24.64
C PRO A 454 5.31 15.64 -24.39
N SER A 455 4.02 16.03 -24.29
CA SER A 455 3.62 17.44 -24.08
C SER A 455 3.97 17.94 -22.69
N GLU A 456 3.74 17.11 -21.69
CA GLU A 456 3.87 17.40 -20.28
C GLU A 456 5.36 17.46 -19.88
N MET A 457 6.16 16.55 -20.45
CA MET A 457 7.61 16.57 -20.29
C MET A 457 8.27 17.76 -20.99
N HIS A 458 7.66 18.29 -22.05
CA HIS A 458 8.12 19.55 -22.65
C HIS A 458 7.95 20.70 -21.66
N ASP A 459 6.77 20.87 -21.07
CA ASP A 459 6.52 21.91 -20.07
C ASP A 459 7.44 21.74 -18.83
N PHE A 460 7.63 20.52 -18.36
CA PHE A 460 8.56 20.19 -17.28
C PHE A 460 10.01 20.58 -17.61
N LEU A 461 10.51 20.24 -18.80
CA LEU A 461 11.90 20.53 -19.18
C LEU A 461 12.18 22.04 -19.29
N PHE A 462 11.18 22.80 -19.75
CA PHE A 462 11.27 24.24 -19.92
C PHE A 462 10.86 25.05 -18.67
N SER A 463 10.42 24.37 -17.61
CA SER A 463 10.10 24.99 -16.31
C SER A 463 11.29 25.72 -15.69
N ASN A 464 12.50 25.20 -15.88
CA ASN A 464 13.72 25.73 -15.28
C ASN A 464 14.90 25.67 -16.28
N PRO A 465 15.54 26.80 -16.63
CA PRO A 465 16.72 26.82 -17.50
C PRO A 465 17.88 25.92 -17.02
N GLY A 466 18.00 25.73 -15.70
CA GLY A 466 18.97 24.83 -15.07
C GLY A 466 18.75 23.37 -15.43
N LEU A 467 17.49 22.93 -15.50
CA LEU A 467 17.13 21.56 -15.89
C LEU A 467 17.44 21.34 -17.38
N LYS A 468 16.99 22.27 -18.24
CA LYS A 468 17.22 22.21 -19.70
C LYS A 468 18.70 22.18 -20.08
N SER A 469 19.56 22.88 -19.35
CA SER A 469 21.02 22.91 -19.64
C SER A 469 21.77 21.64 -19.23
N ARG A 470 21.19 20.84 -18.33
CA ARG A 470 21.82 19.64 -17.76
C ARG A 470 21.25 18.34 -18.33
N VAL A 471 20.03 18.37 -18.86
CA VAL A 471 19.38 17.23 -19.51
C VAL A 471 19.40 17.46 -21.01
N ASN A 472 20.50 17.10 -21.66
CA ASN A 472 20.74 17.39 -23.08
C ASN A 472 20.38 16.23 -24.01
N TYR A 473 20.21 15.02 -23.47
CA TYR A 473 19.83 13.84 -24.25
C TYR A 473 18.34 13.55 -24.08
N SER A 474 17.64 13.43 -25.21
CA SER A 474 16.21 13.10 -25.25
C SER A 474 15.99 11.84 -26.06
N PHE A 475 15.40 10.84 -25.44
CA PHE A 475 14.96 9.60 -26.05
C PHE A 475 13.45 9.67 -26.28
N HIS A 476 13.04 9.77 -27.54
CA HIS A 476 11.62 9.73 -27.92
C HIS A 476 11.22 8.33 -28.35
N PHE A 477 10.24 7.77 -27.66
CA PHE A 477 9.69 6.45 -27.91
C PHE A 477 8.42 6.59 -28.72
N ASP A 478 8.54 6.25 -30.00
CA ASP A 478 7.40 6.16 -30.91
C ASP A 478 6.46 5.01 -30.50
N ASP A 479 5.18 5.14 -30.84
CA ASP A 479 4.24 4.01 -30.70
C ASP A 479 4.67 2.86 -31.62
N TYR A 480 4.60 1.63 -31.12
CA TYR A 480 4.90 0.44 -31.92
C TYR A 480 3.93 0.30 -33.09
N LEU A 481 4.46 -0.05 -34.25
CA LEU A 481 3.66 -0.37 -35.42
C LEU A 481 2.87 -1.68 -35.20
N PRO A 482 1.72 -1.87 -35.89
CA PRO A 482 0.94 -3.10 -35.78
C PRO A 482 1.76 -4.39 -35.98
N GLU A 483 2.71 -4.36 -36.92
CA GLU A 483 3.59 -5.49 -37.18
C GLU A 483 4.56 -5.74 -36.02
N GLU A 484 5.06 -4.69 -35.38
CA GLU A 484 5.93 -4.78 -34.20
C GLU A 484 5.14 -5.28 -32.98
N LEU A 485 3.89 -4.83 -32.80
CA LEU A 485 3.00 -5.32 -31.75
C LEU A 485 2.69 -6.82 -31.94
N MET A 486 2.44 -7.29 -33.16
CA MET A 486 2.26 -8.72 -33.45
C MET A 486 3.52 -9.53 -33.11
N GLN A 487 4.71 -9.02 -33.46
CA GLN A 487 5.96 -9.67 -33.08
C GLN A 487 6.12 -9.76 -31.55
N ILE A 488 5.74 -8.70 -30.82
CA ILE A 488 5.78 -8.69 -29.35
C ILE A 488 4.85 -9.77 -28.79
N MET A 489 3.66 -9.92 -29.37
CA MET A 489 2.69 -10.95 -28.97
C MET A 489 3.20 -12.36 -29.25
N GLN A 490 3.84 -12.60 -30.39
CA GLN A 490 4.46 -13.89 -30.70
C GLN A 490 5.59 -14.22 -29.73
N TYR A 491 6.47 -13.25 -29.45
CA TYR A 491 7.55 -13.41 -28.47
C TYR A 491 7.00 -13.73 -27.07
N TYR A 492 6.00 -12.98 -26.61
CA TYR A 492 5.35 -13.20 -25.32
C TYR A 492 4.64 -14.56 -25.25
N SER A 493 3.95 -14.96 -26.32
CA SER A 493 3.29 -16.28 -26.43
C SER A 493 4.31 -17.42 -26.32
N GLY A 494 5.44 -17.31 -27.02
CA GLY A 494 6.53 -18.29 -26.94
C GLY A 494 7.10 -18.45 -25.53
N GLN A 495 7.33 -17.34 -24.81
CA GLN A 495 7.78 -17.36 -23.41
C GLN A 495 6.78 -18.05 -22.47
N LYS A 496 5.48 -17.94 -22.76
CA LYS A 496 4.40 -18.61 -22.01
C LYS A 496 4.09 -20.03 -22.52
N LYS A 497 4.86 -20.55 -23.47
CA LYS A 497 4.63 -21.84 -24.16
C LYS A 497 3.23 -21.92 -24.79
N LEU A 498 2.79 -20.84 -25.41
CA LEU A 498 1.53 -20.74 -26.16
C LEU A 498 1.81 -20.75 -27.66
N ILE A 499 0.94 -21.42 -28.41
CA ILE A 499 0.98 -21.51 -29.88
C ILE A 499 -0.23 -20.75 -30.42
N LEU A 500 -0.02 -19.82 -31.35
CA LEU A 500 -1.11 -19.13 -32.05
C LEU A 500 -1.43 -19.90 -33.33
N SER A 501 -2.69 -20.30 -33.52
CA SER A 501 -3.14 -20.83 -34.80
C SER A 501 -3.06 -19.74 -35.90
N PRO A 502 -2.83 -20.09 -37.18
CA PRO A 502 -2.74 -19.11 -38.27
C PRO A 502 -3.97 -18.20 -38.37
N GLU A 503 -5.14 -18.74 -38.06
CA GLU A 503 -6.40 -18.00 -38.05
C GLU A 503 -6.47 -17.02 -36.87
N ALA A 504 -6.00 -17.43 -35.68
CA ALA A 504 -5.90 -16.57 -34.50
C ALA A 504 -4.92 -15.41 -34.72
N GLU A 505 -3.76 -15.67 -35.33
CA GLU A 505 -2.79 -14.62 -35.67
C GLU A 505 -3.39 -13.59 -36.65
N THR A 506 -4.14 -14.07 -37.64
CA THR A 506 -4.80 -13.20 -38.62
C THR A 506 -5.83 -12.29 -37.94
N GLU A 507 -6.61 -12.82 -37.00
CA GLU A 507 -7.62 -12.03 -36.30
C GLU A 507 -7.00 -11.04 -35.30
N LEU A 508 -5.98 -11.46 -34.55
CA LEU A 508 -5.19 -10.57 -33.68
C LEU A 508 -4.59 -9.40 -34.47
N SER A 509 -4.06 -9.66 -35.66
CA SER A 509 -3.51 -8.61 -36.53
C SER A 509 -4.58 -7.57 -36.91
N LYS A 510 -5.82 -7.99 -37.20
CA LYS A 510 -6.92 -7.04 -37.48
C LYS A 510 -7.27 -6.20 -36.26
N LEU A 511 -7.35 -6.81 -35.07
CA LEU A 511 -7.64 -6.11 -33.82
C LEU A 511 -6.60 -5.02 -33.55
N ILE A 512 -5.31 -5.36 -33.64
CA ILE A 512 -4.22 -4.40 -33.43
C ILE A 512 -4.28 -3.26 -34.45
N VAL A 513 -4.53 -3.55 -35.73
CA VAL A 513 -4.66 -2.50 -36.75
C VAL A 513 -5.85 -1.57 -36.45
N ALA A 514 -6.96 -2.10 -35.94
CA ALA A 514 -8.11 -1.31 -35.54
C ALA A 514 -7.80 -0.39 -34.35
N GLU A 515 -7.21 -0.93 -33.29
CA GLU A 515 -6.80 -0.16 -32.09
C GLU A 515 -5.75 0.91 -32.46
N TYR A 516 -4.75 0.56 -33.27
CA TYR A 516 -3.71 1.50 -33.71
C TYR A 516 -4.28 2.66 -34.54
N ARG A 517 -5.35 2.44 -35.31
CA ARG A 517 -6.03 3.51 -36.08
C ARG A 517 -6.82 4.46 -35.20
N GLN A 518 -7.33 4.00 -34.07
CA GLN A 518 -8.11 4.79 -33.12
C GLN A 518 -7.25 5.36 -31.98
N ARG A 519 -5.94 5.09 -31.99
CA ARG A 519 -5.01 5.47 -30.93
C ARG A 519 -5.02 6.97 -30.63
N ASP A 520 -4.89 7.28 -29.35
CA ASP A 520 -4.69 8.63 -28.86
C ASP A 520 -3.42 8.72 -28.00
N LYS A 521 -3.30 9.77 -27.17
CA LYS A 521 -2.14 10.00 -26.30
C LYS A 521 -2.01 8.98 -25.15
N THR A 522 -2.99 8.10 -24.97
CA THR A 522 -3.03 7.08 -23.91
C THR A 522 -2.85 5.66 -24.44
N PHE A 523 -2.52 5.52 -25.72
CA PHE A 523 -2.36 4.21 -26.35
C PHE A 523 -1.38 3.29 -25.62
N GLY A 524 -1.86 2.10 -25.24
CA GLY A 524 -1.16 1.18 -24.33
C GLY A 524 0.00 0.37 -24.95
N ASN A 525 0.22 0.42 -26.26
CA ASN A 525 1.37 -0.21 -26.94
C ASN A 525 1.59 -1.69 -26.54
N ALA A 526 2.81 -2.07 -26.12
CA ALA A 526 3.12 -3.45 -25.76
C ALA A 526 2.26 -3.97 -24.59
N ARG A 527 1.80 -3.08 -23.69
CA ARG A 527 0.91 -3.44 -22.58
C ARG A 527 -0.46 -3.89 -23.12
N MET A 528 -0.99 -3.20 -24.12
CA MET A 528 -2.23 -3.59 -24.82
C MET A 528 -2.03 -4.94 -25.54
N ALA A 529 -0.94 -5.09 -26.30
CA ALA A 529 -0.62 -6.32 -27.02
C ALA A 529 -0.52 -7.55 -26.09
N ILE A 530 0.18 -7.42 -24.96
CA ILE A 530 0.28 -8.47 -23.94
C ILE A 530 -1.10 -8.81 -23.36
N SER A 531 -1.91 -7.78 -23.06
CA SER A 531 -3.27 -7.96 -22.54
C SER A 531 -4.15 -8.78 -23.49
N LEU A 532 -4.05 -8.56 -24.81
CA LEU A 532 -4.80 -9.33 -25.80
C LEU A 532 -4.41 -10.82 -25.80
N ILE A 533 -3.11 -11.15 -25.66
CA ILE A 533 -2.67 -12.56 -25.53
C ILE A 533 -3.17 -13.19 -24.23
N ASP A 534 -3.07 -12.49 -23.11
CA ASP A 534 -3.53 -13.01 -21.82
C ASP A 534 -5.05 -13.26 -21.82
N GLU A 535 -5.80 -12.40 -22.51
CA GLU A 535 -7.24 -12.60 -22.71
C GLU A 535 -7.54 -13.82 -23.60
N ALA A 536 -6.86 -13.94 -24.74
CA ALA A 536 -6.96 -15.08 -25.64
C ALA A 536 -6.64 -16.40 -24.93
N LYS A 537 -5.58 -16.41 -24.10
CA LYS A 537 -5.21 -17.56 -23.27
C LYS A 537 -6.32 -17.93 -22.29
N MET A 538 -6.96 -16.95 -21.66
CA MET A 538 -8.05 -17.24 -20.72
C MET A 538 -9.28 -17.80 -21.45
N ASN A 539 -9.56 -17.34 -22.67
CA ASN A 539 -10.63 -17.88 -23.50
C ASN A 539 -10.31 -19.32 -23.96
N MET A 540 -9.05 -19.59 -24.35
CA MET A 540 -8.53 -20.94 -24.61
C MET A 540 -8.74 -21.87 -23.40
N ALA A 541 -8.41 -21.41 -22.19
CA ALA A 541 -8.62 -22.19 -20.97
C ALA A 541 -10.11 -22.51 -20.74
N ARG A 542 -11.03 -21.56 -20.97
CA ARG A 542 -12.47 -21.83 -20.87
C ARG A 542 -12.93 -22.84 -21.90
N ARG A 543 -12.53 -22.67 -23.16
CA ARG A 543 -12.82 -23.60 -24.26
C ARG A 543 -12.38 -25.01 -23.93
N ILE A 544 -11.11 -25.19 -23.52
CA ILE A 544 -10.54 -26.48 -23.14
C ILE A 544 -11.29 -27.10 -21.96
N MET A 545 -11.50 -26.34 -20.87
CA MET A 545 -12.13 -26.87 -19.65
C MET A 545 -13.61 -27.24 -19.85
N SER A 546 -14.27 -26.71 -20.89
CA SER A 546 -15.62 -27.11 -21.28
C SER A 546 -15.68 -28.41 -22.10
N MET A 547 -14.54 -28.95 -22.55
CA MET A 547 -14.49 -30.21 -23.29
C MET A 547 -14.62 -31.41 -22.33
N PRO A 548 -15.43 -32.43 -22.66
CA PRO A 548 -15.62 -33.62 -21.81
C PRO A 548 -14.32 -34.40 -21.53
N ASN A 549 -13.34 -34.28 -22.42
CA ASN A 549 -12.07 -34.99 -22.42
C ASN A 549 -10.86 -34.07 -22.18
N ALA A 550 -11.05 -32.92 -21.51
CA ALA A 550 -9.98 -31.93 -21.29
C ALA A 550 -8.69 -32.51 -20.65
N ARG A 551 -8.82 -33.57 -19.84
CA ARG A 551 -7.70 -34.24 -19.17
C ARG A 551 -6.91 -35.21 -20.06
N GLU A 552 -7.41 -35.51 -21.25
CA GLU A 552 -6.80 -36.44 -22.21
C GLU A 552 -6.14 -35.70 -23.39
N LEU A 553 -6.21 -34.35 -23.40
CA LEU A 553 -5.57 -33.52 -24.41
C LEU A 553 -4.04 -33.56 -24.25
N ASP A 554 -3.34 -33.51 -25.37
CA ASP A 554 -1.89 -33.40 -25.40
C ASP A 554 -1.42 -31.97 -25.09
N ASP A 555 -0.13 -31.83 -24.81
CA ASP A 555 0.49 -30.54 -24.48
C ASP A 555 0.30 -29.51 -25.61
N GLU A 556 0.26 -29.95 -26.87
CA GLU A 556 0.05 -29.07 -28.01
C GLU A 556 -1.37 -28.48 -28.02
N ALA A 557 -2.40 -29.31 -27.80
CA ALA A 557 -3.77 -28.85 -27.68
C ALA A 557 -3.98 -27.96 -26.45
N LEU A 558 -3.29 -28.23 -25.33
CA LEU A 558 -3.35 -27.41 -24.12
C LEU A 558 -2.65 -26.04 -24.26
N SER A 559 -1.81 -25.88 -25.27
CA SER A 559 -1.04 -24.67 -25.55
C SER A 559 -1.55 -23.86 -26.75
N THR A 560 -2.48 -24.38 -27.55
CA THR A 560 -2.88 -23.76 -28.83
C THR A 560 -4.09 -22.83 -28.71
N ILE A 561 -3.86 -21.53 -28.92
CA ILE A 561 -4.88 -20.49 -29.04
C ILE A 561 -5.51 -20.56 -30.43
N GLY A 562 -6.80 -20.91 -30.46
CA GLY A 562 -7.61 -21.03 -31.67
C GLY A 562 -8.27 -19.72 -32.09
N LEU A 563 -8.82 -19.68 -33.30
CA LEU A 563 -9.60 -18.54 -33.81
C LEU A 563 -10.73 -18.13 -32.85
N SER A 564 -11.46 -19.09 -32.29
CA SER A 564 -12.56 -18.83 -31.34
C SER A 564 -12.08 -18.06 -30.11
N ASP A 565 -10.87 -18.35 -29.64
CA ASP A 565 -10.32 -17.74 -28.43
C ASP A 565 -10.00 -16.26 -28.66
N VAL A 566 -9.63 -15.92 -29.90
CA VAL A 566 -9.35 -14.54 -30.35
C VAL A 566 -10.61 -13.79 -30.73
N GLN A 567 -11.59 -14.44 -31.37
CA GLN A 567 -12.87 -13.82 -31.69
C GLN A 567 -13.69 -13.49 -30.44
N GLU A 568 -13.47 -14.23 -29.35
CA GLU A 568 -13.98 -13.91 -28.02
C GLU A 568 -13.18 -12.82 -27.30
N ILE A 569 -12.03 -12.38 -27.83
CA ILE A 569 -11.37 -11.17 -27.34
C ILE A 569 -12.27 -10.03 -27.74
N LYS A 570 -12.91 -9.47 -26.74
CA LYS A 570 -13.79 -8.33 -26.94
C LYS A 570 -12.89 -7.13 -27.22
N HIS A 571 -13.26 -6.28 -28.17
CA HIS A 571 -12.65 -4.95 -28.29
C HIS A 571 -12.57 -4.33 -26.89
N SER A 572 -11.53 -3.51 -26.66
CA SER A 572 -11.01 -2.89 -25.43
C SER A 572 -12.01 -2.11 -24.55
N ASP A 573 -13.28 -2.50 -24.55
CA ASP A 573 -14.31 -2.20 -23.60
C ASP A 573 -14.35 -3.24 -22.45
N ASP A 574 -14.03 -4.52 -22.64
CA ASP A 574 -14.35 -5.55 -21.64
C ASP A 574 -13.11 -6.10 -20.90
N LYS A 575 -12.62 -5.35 -19.91
CA LYS A 575 -11.97 -5.98 -18.74
C LYS A 575 -12.96 -7.02 -18.17
N LYS A 576 -12.49 -8.19 -17.74
CA LYS A 576 -13.37 -9.25 -17.19
C LYS A 576 -14.08 -8.75 -15.92
N HIS A 577 -15.27 -8.21 -16.09
CA HIS A 577 -16.17 -7.89 -14.99
C HIS A 577 -17.06 -9.09 -14.65
N PHE A 578 -17.33 -9.22 -13.35
CA PHE A 578 -18.26 -10.19 -12.77
C PHE A 578 -19.59 -10.16 -13.54
N ASN A 579 -19.90 -11.17 -14.35
CA ASN A 579 -21.22 -11.29 -14.96
C ASN A 579 -22.20 -11.87 -13.92
N LEU A 580 -22.63 -11.02 -12.99
CA LEU A 580 -23.74 -11.31 -12.10
C LEU A 580 -25.03 -11.11 -12.88
N SER A 581 -25.81 -12.18 -13.06
CA SER A 581 -27.16 -12.07 -13.61
C SER A 581 -27.98 -11.06 -12.79
N ILE A 582 -28.76 -10.21 -13.46
CA ILE A 582 -29.65 -9.25 -12.79
C ILE A 582 -30.53 -9.99 -11.78
N ASP A 583 -30.42 -9.60 -10.50
CA ASP A 583 -31.28 -10.09 -9.45
C ASP A 583 -32.56 -9.23 -9.43
N GLU A 584 -33.56 -9.68 -10.19
CA GLU A 584 -34.85 -8.99 -10.30
C GLU A 584 -35.58 -8.83 -8.95
N GLY A 585 -35.34 -9.74 -8.00
CA GLY A 585 -35.91 -9.65 -6.66
C GLY A 585 -35.31 -8.49 -5.87
N LEU A 586 -33.97 -8.44 -5.79
CA LEU A 586 -33.26 -7.35 -5.12
C LEU A 586 -33.47 -6.00 -5.82
N LEU A 587 -33.51 -5.99 -7.16
CA LEU A 587 -33.76 -4.78 -7.94
C LEU A 587 -35.15 -4.20 -7.61
N THR A 588 -36.17 -5.06 -7.55
CA THR A 588 -37.53 -4.63 -7.20
C THR A 588 -37.58 -4.01 -5.81
N ILE A 589 -36.91 -4.62 -4.82
CA ILE A 589 -36.86 -4.09 -3.45
C ILE A 589 -36.17 -2.72 -3.42
N ALA A 590 -35.01 -2.59 -4.06
CA ALA A 590 -34.25 -1.34 -4.06
C ALA A 590 -35.00 -0.21 -4.78
N LEU A 591 -35.70 -0.50 -5.89
CA LEU A 591 -36.55 0.46 -6.57
C LEU A 591 -37.77 0.87 -5.73
N GLN A 592 -38.40 -0.06 -5.02
CA GLN A 592 -39.48 0.26 -4.08
C GLN A 592 -39.00 1.15 -2.94
N ASP A 593 -37.79 0.91 -2.42
CA ASP A 593 -37.20 1.76 -1.38
C ASP A 593 -36.89 3.16 -1.90
N LEU A 594 -36.47 3.30 -3.17
CA LEU A 594 -36.34 4.61 -3.82
C LEU A 594 -37.69 5.31 -3.99
N ASP A 595 -38.73 4.58 -4.40
CA ASP A 595 -40.08 5.12 -4.63
C ASP A 595 -40.75 5.62 -3.34
N LYS A 596 -40.47 4.98 -2.20
CA LYS A 596 -40.91 5.41 -0.87
C LYS A 596 -40.35 6.76 -0.45
N LEU A 597 -39.21 7.20 -1.00
CA LEU A 597 -38.66 8.51 -0.69
C LEU A 597 -39.56 9.60 -1.27
N ILE A 598 -39.90 10.60 -0.45
CA ILE A 598 -40.72 11.73 -0.87
C ILE A 598 -39.93 12.57 -1.89
N GLY A 599 -40.59 13.06 -2.93
CA GLY A 599 -39.97 13.87 -3.98
C GLY A 599 -38.97 13.11 -4.85
N LEU A 600 -37.86 13.79 -5.20
CA LEU A 600 -36.73 13.26 -5.98
C LEU A 600 -37.12 12.69 -7.37
N ASN A 601 -38.18 13.22 -7.99
CA ASN A 601 -38.72 12.70 -9.26
C ASN A 601 -37.70 12.68 -10.40
N SER A 602 -36.80 13.66 -10.46
CA SER A 602 -35.70 13.69 -11.43
C SER A 602 -34.78 12.48 -11.25
N ILE A 603 -34.35 12.22 -10.01
CA ILE A 603 -33.47 11.08 -9.67
C ILE A 603 -34.17 9.75 -9.93
N LYS A 604 -35.45 9.62 -9.57
CA LYS A 604 -36.24 8.41 -9.88
C LYS A 604 -36.29 8.13 -11.38
N THR A 605 -36.47 9.18 -12.19
CA THR A 605 -36.47 9.08 -13.66
C THR A 605 -35.09 8.66 -14.17
N ASP A 606 -34.03 9.32 -13.70
CA ASP A 606 -32.64 9.05 -14.05
C ASP A 606 -32.24 7.59 -13.74
N ILE A 607 -32.67 7.07 -12.59
CA ILE A 607 -32.42 5.67 -12.20
C ILE A 607 -33.24 4.70 -13.05
N ALA A 608 -34.51 5.02 -13.34
CA ALA A 608 -35.34 4.20 -14.22
C ALA A 608 -34.77 4.12 -15.65
N GLU A 609 -34.22 5.22 -16.16
CA GLU A 609 -33.51 5.24 -17.44
C GLU A 609 -32.24 4.39 -17.41
N LEU A 610 -31.45 4.48 -16.33
CA LEU A 610 -30.28 3.62 -16.15
C LEU A 610 -30.68 2.15 -16.17
N VAL A 611 -31.69 1.74 -15.41
CA VAL A 611 -32.18 0.34 -15.38
C VAL A 611 -32.59 -0.13 -16.77
N LYS A 612 -33.32 0.70 -17.54
CA LYS A 612 -33.72 0.37 -18.91
C LYS A 612 -32.51 0.19 -19.83
N LEU A 613 -31.54 1.08 -19.75
CA LEU A 613 -30.33 1.03 -20.56
C LEU A 613 -29.49 -0.20 -20.20
N VAL A 614 -29.25 -0.45 -18.91
CA VAL A 614 -28.53 -1.65 -18.44
C VAL A 614 -29.20 -2.91 -18.94
N ARG A 615 -30.52 -3.04 -18.80
CA ARG A 615 -31.28 -4.17 -19.36
C ARG A 615 -31.10 -4.32 -20.86
N TYR A 616 -31.25 -3.22 -21.60
CA TYR A 616 -31.06 -3.22 -23.06
C TYR A 616 -29.66 -3.68 -23.48
N TYR A 617 -28.60 -3.21 -22.81
CA TYR A 617 -27.24 -3.64 -23.12
C TYR A 617 -26.97 -5.09 -22.69
N ASN A 618 -27.52 -5.52 -21.56
CA ASN A 618 -27.44 -6.90 -21.10
C ASN A 618 -28.17 -7.88 -22.06
N ASP A 619 -29.36 -7.51 -22.54
CA ASP A 619 -30.12 -8.27 -23.55
C ASP A 619 -29.36 -8.40 -24.87
N LEU A 620 -28.55 -7.40 -25.22
CA LEU A 620 -27.66 -7.42 -26.38
C LEU A 620 -26.35 -8.19 -26.13
N GLY A 621 -26.15 -8.75 -24.93
CA GLY A 621 -24.91 -9.43 -24.54
C GLY A 621 -23.69 -8.50 -24.48
N LYS A 622 -23.90 -7.19 -24.37
CA LYS A 622 -22.84 -6.18 -24.29
C LYS A 622 -22.49 -5.90 -22.83
N ASP A 623 -21.22 -5.62 -22.56
CA ASP A 623 -20.83 -5.16 -21.23
C ASP A 623 -21.40 -3.77 -20.97
N VAL A 624 -22.04 -3.67 -19.82
CA VAL A 624 -22.70 -2.49 -19.33
C VAL A 624 -21.68 -1.62 -18.57
N THR A 625 -20.73 -2.23 -17.86
CA THR A 625 -19.75 -1.53 -17.00
C THR A 625 -18.72 -0.73 -17.81
N SER A 626 -18.45 -1.15 -19.04
CA SER A 626 -17.60 -0.44 -19.99
C SER A 626 -18.29 0.73 -20.69
N LYS A 627 -19.62 0.70 -20.80
CA LYS A 627 -20.44 1.73 -21.47
C LYS A 627 -20.97 2.80 -20.53
N PHE A 628 -21.06 2.51 -19.23
CA PHE A 628 -21.53 3.46 -18.22
C PHE A 628 -20.45 3.69 -17.18
N SER A 629 -19.98 4.93 -17.03
CA SER A 629 -19.26 5.28 -15.81
C SER A 629 -20.22 5.17 -14.63
N MET A 630 -19.83 4.44 -13.59
CA MET A 630 -20.60 4.36 -12.35
C MET A 630 -20.32 5.55 -11.43
N HIS A 631 -19.27 6.31 -11.72
CA HIS A 631 -18.85 7.44 -10.90
C HIS A 631 -19.81 8.61 -11.08
N THR A 632 -20.43 9.05 -9.99
CA THR A 632 -21.56 10.00 -10.04
C THR A 632 -21.34 11.17 -9.10
N ILE A 633 -21.68 12.38 -9.53
CA ILE A 633 -21.67 13.58 -8.71
C ILE A 633 -23.07 13.80 -8.12
N PHE A 634 -23.16 14.01 -6.80
CA PHE A 634 -24.40 14.37 -6.12
C PHE A 634 -24.34 15.84 -5.70
N THR A 635 -25.14 16.69 -6.33
CA THR A 635 -25.22 18.11 -5.96
C THR A 635 -26.53 18.43 -5.26
N GLY A 636 -26.48 19.08 -4.10
CA GLY A 636 -27.69 19.61 -3.45
C GLY A 636 -27.44 20.04 -2.01
N ASN A 637 -28.40 20.76 -1.43
CA ASN A 637 -28.31 21.30 -0.08
C ASN A 637 -28.30 20.19 1.00
N PRO A 638 -27.90 20.48 2.26
CA PRO A 638 -27.91 19.48 3.32
C PRO A 638 -29.32 18.94 3.55
N GLY A 639 -29.45 17.66 3.91
CA GLY A 639 -30.75 17.06 4.26
C GLY A 639 -31.71 16.84 3.08
N THR A 640 -31.22 16.87 1.83
CA THR A 640 -31.99 16.52 0.62
C THR A 640 -32.05 15.01 0.35
N GLY A 641 -31.30 14.19 1.07
CA GLY A 641 -31.35 12.72 0.97
C GLY A 641 -30.18 12.06 0.23
N LYS A 642 -29.12 12.80 -0.10
CA LYS A 642 -27.90 12.31 -0.81
C LYS A 642 -27.38 10.96 -0.28
N THR A 643 -27.07 10.87 1.01
CA THR A 643 -26.53 9.67 1.64
C THR A 643 -27.50 8.48 1.59
N THR A 644 -28.80 8.75 1.81
CA THR A 644 -29.85 7.72 1.73
C THR A 644 -29.97 7.16 0.32
N VAL A 645 -29.96 8.03 -0.69
CA VAL A 645 -29.99 7.61 -2.10
C VAL A 645 -28.72 6.88 -2.51
N ALA A 646 -27.53 7.27 -2.02
CA ALA A 646 -26.28 6.57 -2.32
C ALA A 646 -26.33 5.10 -1.87
N ARG A 647 -26.88 4.82 -0.69
CA ARG A 647 -27.10 3.45 -0.19
C ARG A 647 -28.04 2.64 -1.10
N ILE A 648 -29.13 3.25 -1.55
CA ILE A 648 -30.07 2.60 -2.46
C ILE A 648 -29.43 2.36 -3.83
N ILE A 649 -28.67 3.32 -4.36
CA ILE A 649 -27.91 3.15 -5.61
C ILE A 649 -26.91 1.99 -5.51
N GLY A 650 -26.20 1.86 -4.38
CA GLY A 650 -25.32 0.70 -4.17
C GLY A 650 -26.07 -0.64 -4.29
N GLN A 651 -27.28 -0.73 -3.71
CA GLN A 651 -28.13 -1.92 -3.87
C GLN A 651 -28.62 -2.11 -5.31
N ILE A 652 -28.95 -1.02 -6.02
CA ILE A 652 -29.37 -1.09 -7.43
C ILE A 652 -28.20 -1.57 -8.30
N TYR A 653 -26.99 -1.03 -8.14
CA TYR A 653 -25.81 -1.44 -8.90
C TYR A 653 -25.47 -2.92 -8.68
N LYS A 654 -25.54 -3.39 -7.43
CA LYS A 654 -25.42 -4.82 -7.12
C LYS A 654 -26.50 -5.65 -7.81
N SER A 655 -27.76 -5.22 -7.72
CA SER A 655 -28.90 -5.96 -8.29
C SER A 655 -28.86 -6.01 -9.82
N LEU A 656 -28.31 -4.97 -10.45
CA LEU A 656 -28.08 -4.90 -11.89
C LEU A 656 -26.83 -5.68 -12.35
N GLY A 657 -26.05 -6.23 -11.42
CA GLY A 657 -24.80 -6.92 -11.72
C GLY A 657 -23.65 -6.00 -12.13
N LEU A 658 -23.76 -4.68 -11.87
CA LEU A 658 -22.71 -3.70 -12.14
C LEU A 658 -21.58 -3.75 -11.09
N LEU A 659 -21.91 -4.18 -9.87
CA LEU A 659 -20.98 -4.29 -8.74
C LEU A 659 -21.19 -5.62 -8.01
N GLU A 660 -20.11 -6.19 -7.47
CA GLU A 660 -20.16 -7.46 -6.74
C GLU A 660 -20.95 -7.34 -5.41
N ARG A 661 -20.85 -6.16 -4.79
CA ARG A 661 -21.40 -5.82 -3.49
C ARG A 661 -22.22 -4.53 -3.59
N GLY A 662 -23.19 -4.39 -2.68
CA GLY A 662 -24.06 -3.21 -2.60
C GLY A 662 -23.74 -2.32 -1.39
N ASN A 663 -22.60 -2.56 -0.72
CA ASN A 663 -22.20 -1.77 0.44
C ASN A 663 -21.72 -0.40 0.01
N VAL A 664 -21.95 0.59 0.88
CA VAL A 664 -21.45 1.94 0.71
C VAL A 664 -20.49 2.23 1.85
N VAL A 665 -19.26 2.60 1.50
CA VAL A 665 -18.28 3.15 2.43
C VAL A 665 -18.43 4.66 2.38
N GLU A 666 -18.97 5.24 3.44
CA GLU A 666 -19.15 6.69 3.56
C GLU A 666 -17.91 7.28 4.19
N VAL A 667 -17.32 8.28 3.54
CA VAL A 667 -16.13 8.98 4.03
C VAL A 667 -16.26 10.49 3.86
N ASP A 668 -15.52 11.23 4.68
CA ASP A 668 -15.29 12.66 4.50
C ASP A 668 -13.80 12.98 4.22
N ARG A 669 -13.46 14.27 4.11
CA ARG A 669 -12.08 14.73 3.91
C ARG A 669 -11.12 14.17 4.98
N SER A 670 -11.53 14.07 6.23
CA SER A 670 -10.65 13.66 7.34
C SER A 670 -10.25 12.19 7.26
N GLU A 671 -11.07 11.36 6.62
CA GLU A 671 -10.81 9.94 6.41
C GLU A 671 -9.97 9.69 5.17
N LEU A 672 -10.10 10.52 4.13
CA LEU A 672 -9.28 10.43 2.92
C LEU A 672 -7.91 11.11 3.07
N VAL A 673 -7.83 12.18 3.87
CA VAL A 673 -6.64 13.02 3.98
C VAL A 673 -5.96 12.78 5.33
N ALA A 674 -4.66 12.49 5.31
CA ALA A 674 -3.87 12.37 6.52
C ALA A 674 -3.49 13.76 7.07
N GLY A 675 -3.20 13.84 8.37
CA GLY A 675 -2.72 15.08 9.00
C GLY A 675 -1.30 15.50 8.59
N TYR A 676 -0.60 14.59 7.89
CA TYR A 676 0.80 14.69 7.50
C TYR A 676 0.93 14.37 5.99
N ILE A 677 1.86 15.04 5.31
CA ILE A 677 2.09 14.93 3.84
C ILE A 677 2.55 13.49 3.51
N GLY A 678 2.30 12.94 2.32
CA GLY A 678 2.86 11.63 1.92
C GLY A 678 2.20 10.39 2.55
N GLN A 679 1.37 10.57 3.57
CA GLN A 679 0.49 9.52 4.12
C GLN A 679 -0.90 9.55 3.50
N THR A 680 -1.26 10.64 2.81
CA THR A 680 -2.59 10.78 2.22
C THR A 680 -2.79 9.78 1.08
N ALA A 681 -1.77 9.51 0.26
CA ALA A 681 -1.90 8.51 -0.79
C ALA A 681 -2.20 7.10 -0.25
N LEU A 682 -1.47 6.64 0.78
CA LEU A 682 -1.70 5.33 1.40
C LEU A 682 -3.11 5.26 2.04
N LYS A 683 -3.49 6.32 2.77
CA LYS A 683 -4.79 6.38 3.43
C LYS A 683 -5.96 6.39 2.43
N ALA A 684 -5.86 7.20 1.38
CA ALA A 684 -6.85 7.24 0.30
C ALA A 684 -6.95 5.89 -0.40
N GLN A 685 -5.82 5.22 -0.65
CA GLN A 685 -5.80 3.89 -1.26
C GLN A 685 -6.43 2.82 -0.35
N GLU A 686 -6.17 2.84 0.96
CA GLU A 686 -6.84 1.95 1.92
C GLU A 686 -8.36 2.15 1.93
N VAL A 687 -8.82 3.40 1.89
CA VAL A 687 -10.25 3.73 1.80
C VAL A 687 -10.86 3.21 0.50
N VAL A 688 -10.19 3.39 -0.64
CA VAL A 688 -10.65 2.83 -1.92
C VAL A 688 -10.72 1.31 -1.86
N ASN A 689 -9.67 0.65 -1.36
CA ASN A 689 -9.61 -0.80 -1.20
C ASN A 689 -10.78 -1.32 -0.35
N SER A 690 -11.20 -0.59 0.69
CA SER A 690 -12.34 -0.95 1.52
C SER A 690 -13.69 -0.88 0.79
N ALA A 691 -13.78 -0.05 -0.26
CA ALA A 691 -14.97 0.15 -1.08
C ALA A 691 -15.01 -0.77 -2.32
N MET A 692 -13.99 -1.59 -2.55
CA MET A 692 -13.93 -2.51 -3.69
C MET A 692 -15.13 -3.46 -3.75
N GLY A 693 -15.67 -3.63 -4.95
CA GLY A 693 -16.92 -4.33 -5.20
C GLY A 693 -18.16 -3.52 -4.83
N GLY A 694 -18.06 -2.34 -4.23
CA GLY A 694 -19.17 -1.52 -3.74
C GLY A 694 -19.06 -0.04 -4.15
N VAL A 695 -19.60 0.85 -3.32
CA VAL A 695 -19.61 2.30 -3.57
C VAL A 695 -18.79 3.03 -2.51
N LEU A 696 -17.87 3.89 -2.93
CA LEU A 696 -17.21 4.89 -2.10
C LEU A 696 -18.02 6.19 -2.16
N PHE A 697 -18.67 6.57 -1.08
CA PHE A 697 -19.41 7.83 -0.96
C PHE A 697 -18.56 8.87 -0.24
N ILE A 698 -18.18 9.95 -0.93
CA ILE A 698 -17.37 11.04 -0.38
C ILE A 698 -18.29 12.22 -0.11
N ASP A 699 -18.58 12.49 1.16
CA ASP A 699 -19.36 13.67 1.54
C ASP A 699 -18.49 14.93 1.55
N GLU A 700 -19.11 16.06 1.19
CA GLU A 700 -18.46 17.35 0.99
C GLU A 700 -17.14 17.25 0.18
N ALA A 701 -17.16 16.53 -0.93
CA ALA A 701 -15.97 16.22 -1.74
C ALA A 701 -15.19 17.45 -2.22
N TYR A 702 -15.87 18.60 -2.41
CA TYR A 702 -15.22 19.87 -2.73
C TYR A 702 -14.18 20.30 -1.69
N ALA A 703 -14.35 19.85 -0.44
CA ALA A 703 -13.39 20.09 0.62
C ALA A 703 -12.02 19.54 0.26
N LEU A 704 -11.89 18.48 -0.56
CA LEU A 704 -10.58 17.97 -1.00
C LEU A 704 -9.79 18.99 -1.85
N THR A 705 -10.49 19.89 -2.55
CA THR A 705 -9.87 20.86 -3.47
C THR A 705 -9.89 22.30 -2.95
N ASP A 706 -10.54 22.55 -1.81
CA ASP A 706 -10.58 23.88 -1.22
C ASP A 706 -9.25 24.21 -0.53
N ASN A 707 -8.57 25.21 -1.10
CA ASN A 707 -7.26 25.71 -0.70
C ASN A 707 -7.28 26.61 0.55
N SER A 708 -8.34 26.54 1.35
CA SER A 708 -8.56 27.40 2.54
C SER A 708 -7.40 27.34 3.54
N ASP A 709 -6.72 26.18 3.63
CA ASP A 709 -5.66 25.91 4.59
C ASP A 709 -4.24 25.97 4.00
N GLY A 710 -4.08 26.28 2.71
CA GLY A 710 -2.75 26.35 2.06
C GLY A 710 -1.94 25.05 2.11
N LYS A 711 -2.60 23.89 2.30
CA LYS A 711 -2.00 22.55 2.37
C LYS A 711 -2.55 21.65 1.26
N ASP A 712 -1.66 21.05 0.47
CA ASP A 712 -1.94 20.32 -0.78
C ASP A 712 -2.50 18.90 -0.61
N PHE A 713 -2.73 18.40 0.61
CA PHE A 713 -3.03 16.97 0.84
C PHE A 713 -4.36 16.51 0.23
N GLY A 714 -5.36 17.39 0.14
CA GLY A 714 -6.62 17.03 -0.48
C GLY A 714 -6.52 16.77 -2.00
N HIS A 715 -5.57 17.43 -2.69
CA HIS A 715 -5.30 17.16 -4.11
C HIS A 715 -4.58 15.82 -4.29
N GLU A 716 -3.69 15.44 -3.36
CA GLU A 716 -3.04 14.12 -3.35
C GLU A 716 -4.08 12.98 -3.25
N ALA A 717 -5.10 13.14 -2.39
CA ALA A 717 -6.20 12.19 -2.32
C ALA A 717 -6.98 12.12 -3.65
N VAL A 718 -7.24 13.26 -4.30
CA VAL A 718 -7.91 13.30 -5.62
C VAL A 718 -7.10 12.57 -6.69
N GLU A 719 -5.78 12.69 -6.69
CA GLU A 719 -4.91 11.99 -7.65
C GLU A 719 -4.96 10.47 -7.45
N VAL A 720 -4.93 10.00 -6.20
CA VAL A 720 -5.12 8.57 -5.91
C VAL A 720 -6.49 8.11 -6.37
N LEU A 721 -7.57 8.84 -6.05
CA LEU A 721 -8.91 8.49 -6.52
C LEU A 721 -8.96 8.37 -8.06
N LEU A 722 -8.39 9.33 -8.79
CA LEU A 722 -8.35 9.30 -10.26
C LEU A 722 -7.55 8.12 -10.82
N LYS A 723 -6.41 7.79 -10.21
CA LYS A 723 -5.60 6.63 -10.59
C LYS A 723 -6.37 5.33 -10.37
N GLU A 724 -6.96 5.17 -9.18
CA GLU A 724 -7.70 3.96 -8.83
C GLU A 724 -8.97 3.80 -9.68
N MET A 725 -9.66 4.90 -10.04
CA MET A 725 -10.77 4.87 -11.01
C MET A 725 -10.35 4.30 -12.38
N GLU A 726 -9.09 4.46 -12.78
CA GLU A 726 -8.58 3.97 -14.05
C GLU A 726 -8.07 2.52 -13.95
N ASP A 727 -7.25 2.26 -12.94
CA ASP A 727 -6.65 0.95 -12.71
C ASP A 727 -7.75 -0.10 -12.42
N HIS A 728 -8.76 0.27 -11.63
CA HIS A 728 -9.86 -0.58 -11.17
C HIS A 728 -11.25 -0.21 -11.74
N ARG A 729 -11.27 0.29 -12.99
CA ARG A 729 -12.52 0.60 -13.70
C ARG A 729 -13.47 -0.60 -13.66
N GLY A 730 -14.74 -0.37 -13.27
CA GLY A 730 -15.76 -1.42 -13.22
C GLY A 730 -15.74 -2.29 -11.96
N GLU A 731 -14.74 -2.14 -11.08
CA GLU A 731 -14.65 -2.91 -9.82
C GLU A 731 -15.32 -2.21 -8.63
N PHE A 732 -15.49 -0.88 -8.70
CA PHE A 732 -16.15 -0.08 -7.67
C PHE A 732 -16.73 1.21 -8.28
N ALA A 733 -17.59 1.89 -7.54
CA ALA A 733 -18.14 3.19 -7.92
C ALA A 733 -17.73 4.27 -6.91
N ILE A 734 -17.61 5.52 -7.38
CA ILE A 734 -17.40 6.68 -6.50
C ILE A 734 -18.59 7.61 -6.63
N ILE A 735 -19.19 7.99 -5.51
CA ILE A 735 -20.18 9.04 -5.44
C ILE A 735 -19.58 10.22 -4.67
N ALA A 736 -19.31 11.31 -5.36
CA ALA A 736 -18.81 12.54 -4.74
C ALA A 736 -19.95 13.53 -4.53
N ALA A 737 -20.22 13.89 -3.27
CA ALA A 737 -21.37 14.68 -2.86
C ALA A 737 -20.97 16.06 -2.34
N GLY A 738 -21.83 17.06 -2.55
CA GLY A 738 -21.62 18.39 -1.98
C GLY A 738 -22.66 19.43 -2.41
N TYR A 739 -22.41 20.69 -2.06
CA TYR A 739 -23.26 21.81 -2.45
C TYR A 739 -23.04 22.17 -3.93
N PRO A 740 -24.08 22.65 -4.64
CA PRO A 740 -24.00 22.87 -6.09
C PRO A 740 -22.81 23.74 -6.52
N VAL A 741 -22.63 24.91 -5.90
CA VAL A 741 -21.60 25.89 -6.29
C VAL A 741 -20.17 25.38 -5.99
N PRO A 742 -19.84 24.90 -4.76
CA PRO A 742 -18.54 24.29 -4.49
C PRO A 742 -18.22 23.07 -5.35
N MET A 743 -19.21 22.23 -5.69
CA MET A 743 -18.99 21.06 -6.53
C MET A 743 -18.65 21.41 -7.98
N GLU A 744 -19.18 22.51 -8.52
CA GLU A 744 -18.75 23.00 -9.84
C GLU A 744 -17.27 23.40 -9.84
N LYS A 745 -16.79 24.01 -8.76
CA LYS A 745 -15.37 24.38 -8.58
C LYS A 745 -14.51 23.13 -8.43
N PHE A 746 -14.94 22.15 -7.64
CA PHE A 746 -14.29 20.85 -7.49
C PHE A 746 -14.07 20.16 -8.84
N LEU A 747 -15.11 20.06 -9.68
CA LEU A 747 -15.00 19.43 -11.00
C LEU A 747 -14.07 20.17 -11.97
N ARG A 748 -13.87 21.49 -11.78
CA ARG A 748 -12.96 22.29 -12.60
C ARG A 748 -11.52 22.29 -12.08
N SER A 749 -11.27 21.82 -10.86
CA SER A 749 -9.93 21.79 -10.25
C SER A 749 -8.97 20.84 -10.97
N ASN A 750 -9.48 19.76 -11.55
CA ASN A 750 -8.70 18.77 -12.26
C ASN A 750 -9.49 18.26 -13.50
N PRO A 751 -8.93 18.37 -14.72
CA PRO A 751 -9.59 17.86 -15.93
C PRO A 751 -9.96 16.38 -15.87
N GLY A 752 -9.19 15.57 -15.13
CA GLY A 752 -9.46 14.15 -14.89
C GLY A 752 -10.79 13.92 -14.18
N LEU A 753 -11.17 14.78 -13.23
CA LEU A 753 -12.47 14.66 -12.52
C LEU A 753 -13.63 14.83 -13.50
N LYS A 754 -13.59 15.86 -14.35
CA LYS A 754 -14.66 16.12 -15.33
C LYS A 754 -14.79 15.01 -16.37
N SER A 755 -13.68 14.34 -16.71
CA SER A 755 -13.68 13.23 -17.67
C SER A 755 -14.23 11.93 -17.08
N ARG A 756 -13.98 11.67 -15.79
CA ARG A 756 -14.35 10.40 -15.13
C ARG A 756 -15.73 10.44 -14.47
N PHE A 757 -16.18 11.60 -14.02
CA PHE A 757 -17.53 11.85 -13.54
C PHE A 757 -18.39 12.44 -14.66
N ASP A 758 -18.97 11.57 -15.48
CA ASP A 758 -19.81 11.95 -16.63
C ASP A 758 -21.29 12.19 -16.23
N ARG A 759 -21.69 11.80 -15.02
CA ARG A 759 -23.05 11.92 -14.50
C ARG A 759 -23.13 12.81 -13.26
N THR A 760 -24.12 13.70 -13.25
CA THR A 760 -24.47 14.54 -12.11
C THR A 760 -25.95 14.37 -11.76
N LEU A 761 -26.24 13.94 -10.54
CA LEU A 761 -27.59 13.89 -9.98
C LEU A 761 -27.83 15.13 -9.11
N ASN A 762 -28.83 15.93 -9.49
CA ASN A 762 -29.22 17.12 -8.75
C ASN A 762 -30.34 16.80 -7.74
N PHE A 763 -30.10 17.14 -6.48
CA PHE A 763 -30.99 16.96 -5.34
C PHE A 763 -31.62 18.31 -4.99
N PRO A 764 -32.81 18.62 -5.53
CA PRO A 764 -33.48 19.90 -5.25
C PRO A 764 -33.90 19.99 -3.78
N ASP A 765 -34.04 21.21 -3.29
CA ASP A 765 -34.73 21.45 -2.02
C ASP A 765 -36.16 20.93 -2.08
N TYR A 766 -36.63 20.38 -0.97
CA TYR A 766 -38.02 19.94 -0.84
C TYR A 766 -38.97 21.14 -0.84
N THR A 767 -40.13 20.93 -1.46
CA THR A 767 -41.28 21.83 -1.37
C THR A 767 -41.91 21.82 0.02
N ASP A 768 -42.76 22.79 0.32
CA ASP A 768 -43.52 22.86 1.57
C ASP A 768 -44.38 21.62 1.82
N ALA A 769 -45.05 21.13 0.79
CA ALA A 769 -45.83 19.89 0.83
C ALA A 769 -44.95 18.67 1.14
N GLU A 770 -43.79 18.54 0.47
CA GLU A 770 -42.87 17.42 0.70
C GLU A 770 -42.24 17.46 2.10
N LEU A 771 -41.87 18.65 2.60
CA LEU A 771 -41.37 18.81 3.98
C LEU A 771 -42.44 18.44 5.02
N LEU A 772 -43.70 18.77 4.76
CA LEU A 772 -44.82 18.39 5.62
C LEU A 772 -45.01 16.87 5.62
N ASP A 773 -44.97 16.22 4.46
CA ASP A 773 -45.09 14.76 4.35
C ASP A 773 -43.92 14.05 5.06
N ILE A 774 -42.71 14.59 4.97
CA ILE A 774 -41.54 14.09 5.71
C ILE A 774 -41.79 14.17 7.22
N ALA A 775 -42.34 15.29 7.71
CA ALA A 775 -42.66 15.45 9.11
C ALA A 775 -43.74 14.45 9.58
N LYS A 776 -44.80 14.25 8.77
CA LYS A 776 -45.86 13.27 9.01
C LYS A 776 -45.28 11.86 9.11
N MET A 777 -44.37 11.49 8.21
CA MET A 777 -43.68 10.19 8.28
C MET A 777 -42.88 10.01 9.58
N MET A 778 -42.16 11.05 10.02
CA MET A 778 -41.40 11.00 11.28
C MET A 778 -42.29 10.89 12.52
N PHE A 779 -43.45 11.54 12.54
CA PHE A 779 -44.41 11.35 13.62
C PHE A 779 -45.05 9.95 13.58
N ALA A 780 -45.39 9.46 12.39
CA ALA A 780 -45.97 8.13 12.21
C ALA A 780 -45.02 7.02 12.67
N SER A 781 -43.70 7.16 12.49
CA SER A 781 -42.72 6.18 13.00
C SER A 781 -42.69 6.09 14.54
N GLU A 782 -43.09 7.16 15.23
CA GLU A 782 -43.27 7.21 16.69
C GLU A 782 -44.71 6.89 17.12
N SER A 783 -45.55 6.40 16.19
CA SER A 783 -46.99 6.16 16.41
C SER A 783 -47.78 7.42 16.83
N LEU A 784 -47.33 8.61 16.40
CA LEU A 784 -47.97 9.89 16.66
C LEU A 784 -48.68 10.42 15.40
N LEU A 785 -49.85 11.02 15.60
CA LEU A 785 -50.65 11.71 14.59
C LEU A 785 -50.82 13.18 14.96
N MET A 786 -50.94 14.05 13.97
CA MET A 786 -51.25 15.47 14.20
C MET A 786 -52.76 15.71 14.11
N ASP A 787 -53.28 16.60 14.96
CA ASP A 787 -54.60 17.18 14.72
C ASP A 787 -54.53 18.28 13.63
N THR A 788 -55.69 18.75 13.19
CA THR A 788 -55.81 19.74 12.12
C THR A 788 -55.10 21.06 12.43
N ASP A 789 -55.12 21.49 13.69
CA ASP A 789 -54.52 22.76 14.12
C ASP A 789 -52.99 22.68 14.23
N ALA A 790 -52.47 21.53 14.69
CA ALA A 790 -51.06 21.18 14.70
C ALA A 790 -50.47 21.12 13.28
N GLU A 791 -51.18 20.48 12.35
CA GLU A 791 -50.76 20.41 10.96
C GLU A 791 -50.69 21.80 10.30
N ALA A 792 -51.71 22.64 10.52
CA ALA A 792 -51.72 24.02 10.02
C ALA A 792 -50.58 24.86 10.62
N GLN A 793 -50.29 24.69 11.91
CA GLN A 793 -49.18 25.37 12.59
C GLN A 793 -47.81 24.93 12.03
N LEU A 794 -47.62 23.63 11.78
CA LEU A 794 -46.41 23.10 11.17
C LEU A 794 -46.21 23.63 9.75
N LEU A 795 -47.25 23.65 8.93
CA LEU A 795 -47.19 24.18 7.57
C LEU A 795 -46.81 25.68 7.57
N ALA A 796 -47.33 26.46 8.52
CA ALA A 796 -46.95 27.87 8.68
C ALA A 796 -45.45 28.03 9.05
N ILE A 797 -44.93 27.16 9.91
CA ILE A 797 -43.50 27.15 10.29
C ILE A 797 -42.63 26.78 9.07
N ILE A 798 -43.01 25.75 8.31
CA ILE A 798 -42.31 25.32 7.10
C ILE A 798 -42.28 26.46 6.06
N ALA A 799 -43.42 27.12 5.83
CA ALA A 799 -43.51 28.25 4.91
C ALA A 799 -42.61 29.42 5.34
N ALA A 800 -42.52 29.69 6.64
CA ALA A 800 -41.62 30.71 7.17
C ALA A 800 -40.14 30.34 6.95
N MET A 801 -39.77 29.08 7.21
CA MET A 801 -38.40 28.57 7.00
C MET A 801 -37.97 28.66 5.53
N LEU A 802 -38.84 28.26 4.60
CA LEU A 802 -38.58 28.33 3.16
C LEU A 802 -38.43 29.77 2.66
N LYS A 803 -39.15 30.73 3.26
CA LYS A 803 -39.03 32.15 2.92
C LYS A 803 -37.68 32.74 3.35
N SER A 804 -37.07 32.21 4.42
CA SER A 804 -35.76 32.62 4.93
C SER A 804 -34.61 31.72 4.47
N ARG A 805 -34.82 30.84 3.48
CA ARG A 805 -33.80 29.88 3.05
C ARG A 805 -32.62 30.56 2.35
N ASP A 806 -31.43 30.03 2.59
CA ASP A 806 -30.20 30.37 1.89
C ASP A 806 -29.64 29.12 1.16
N GLU A 807 -28.43 29.23 0.62
CA GLU A 807 -27.74 28.13 -0.08
C GLU A 807 -27.30 26.98 0.85
N TYR A 808 -27.50 27.09 2.17
CA TYR A 808 -27.15 26.07 3.18
C TYR A 808 -28.39 25.50 3.89
N PHE A 809 -29.58 25.71 3.34
CA PHE A 809 -30.83 25.27 3.94
C PHE A 809 -30.88 23.75 4.18
N GLY A 810 -31.08 23.34 5.44
CA GLY A 810 -30.91 21.95 5.86
C GLY A 810 -32.06 20.98 5.56
N ASN A 811 -33.12 21.40 4.85
CA ASN A 811 -34.20 20.52 4.37
C ASN A 811 -34.73 19.52 5.43
N ALA A 812 -34.75 18.21 5.16
CA ALA A 812 -35.24 17.19 6.08
C ALA A 812 -34.45 17.12 7.40
N ARG A 813 -33.21 17.61 7.44
CA ARG A 813 -32.42 17.73 8.68
C ARG A 813 -33.03 18.77 9.62
N GLU A 814 -33.52 19.88 9.09
CA GLU A 814 -34.22 20.90 9.87
C GLU A 814 -35.60 20.40 10.32
N ILE A 815 -36.33 19.70 9.44
CA ILE A 815 -37.60 19.05 9.81
C ILE A 815 -37.39 18.03 10.92
N ARG A 816 -36.33 17.22 10.87
CA ARG A 816 -35.99 16.28 11.95
C ARG A 816 -35.75 16.98 13.29
N LYS A 817 -35.00 18.09 13.31
CA LYS A 817 -34.80 18.88 14.54
C LYS A 817 -36.11 19.40 15.10
N LEU A 818 -36.98 19.88 14.20
CA LEU A 818 -38.31 20.38 14.54
C LEU A 818 -39.19 19.25 15.11
N THR A 819 -39.31 18.11 14.42
CA THR A 819 -40.14 16.99 14.88
C THR A 819 -39.66 16.42 16.21
N VAL A 820 -38.34 16.25 16.41
CA VAL A 820 -37.78 15.82 17.70
C VAL A 820 -38.14 16.80 18.82
N SER A 821 -38.12 18.10 18.54
CA SER A 821 -38.49 19.13 19.51
C SER A 821 -39.98 19.08 19.87
N VAL A 822 -40.85 18.87 18.89
CA VAL A 822 -42.30 18.73 19.05
C VAL A 822 -42.63 17.44 19.83
N ILE A 823 -42.02 16.30 19.47
CA ILE A 823 -42.20 15.03 20.18
C ILE A 823 -41.79 15.17 21.65
N ARG A 824 -40.67 15.85 21.92
CA ARG A 824 -40.25 16.12 23.30
C ARG A 824 -41.28 16.96 24.06
N LYS A 825 -41.86 17.98 23.44
CA LYS A 825 -42.91 18.82 24.05
C LYS A 825 -44.19 18.01 24.32
N GLN A 826 -44.61 17.19 23.37
CA GLN A 826 -45.74 16.27 23.52
C GLN A 826 -45.52 15.29 24.68
N ASN A 827 -44.32 14.68 24.77
CA ASN A 827 -43.96 13.79 25.87
C ASN A 827 -43.97 14.51 27.23
N LEU A 828 -43.47 15.75 27.30
CA LEU A 828 -43.50 16.56 28.52
C LEU A 828 -44.92 16.95 28.93
N ARG A 829 -45.80 17.27 27.97
CA ARG A 829 -47.22 17.52 28.18
C ARG A 829 -47.93 16.28 28.73
N MET A 830 -47.61 15.09 28.20
CA MET A 830 -48.15 13.84 28.74
C MET A 830 -47.59 13.53 30.14
N ALA A 831 -46.30 13.78 30.37
CA ALA A 831 -45.65 13.52 31.65
C ALA A 831 -46.20 14.40 32.79
N SER A 832 -46.62 15.64 32.50
CA SER A 832 -47.18 16.58 33.48
C SER A 832 -48.65 16.30 33.85
N MET A 833 -49.34 15.43 33.09
CA MET A 833 -50.70 14.99 33.40
C MET A 833 -50.70 13.77 34.33
N GLU A 834 -51.67 13.69 35.23
CA GLU A 834 -51.91 12.51 36.05
C GLU A 834 -52.18 11.28 35.16
N SER A 835 -51.65 10.11 35.54
CA SER A 835 -51.77 8.89 34.73
C SER A 835 -53.21 8.50 34.39
N SER A 836 -54.16 8.80 35.28
CA SER A 836 -55.60 8.57 35.11
C SER A 836 -56.28 9.48 34.08
N GLN A 837 -55.63 10.58 33.70
CA GLN A 837 -56.15 11.56 32.74
C GLN A 837 -55.62 11.33 31.31
N ARG A 838 -54.66 10.43 31.13
CA ARG A 838 -54.03 10.14 29.83
C ARG A 838 -54.88 9.13 29.07
N THR A 839 -55.59 9.58 28.03
CA THR A 839 -56.30 8.66 27.12
C THR A 839 -55.34 8.13 26.04
N PRO A 840 -55.55 6.92 25.51
CA PRO A 840 -54.76 6.40 24.39
C PRO A 840 -54.70 7.36 23.20
N GLN A 841 -55.79 8.08 22.95
CA GLN A 841 -55.87 9.06 21.87
C GLN A 841 -55.02 10.31 22.15
N MET A 842 -54.98 10.81 23.39
CA MET A 842 -54.10 11.93 23.76
C MET A 842 -52.62 11.57 23.68
N ILE A 843 -52.27 10.34 24.06
CA ILE A 843 -50.89 9.83 23.99
C ILE A 843 -50.43 9.76 22.54
N ALA A 844 -51.32 9.43 21.61
CA ALA A 844 -51.03 9.29 20.18
C ALA A 844 -51.20 10.60 19.37
N THR A 845 -51.59 11.73 19.98
CA THR A 845 -51.93 12.96 19.24
C THR A 845 -51.04 14.15 19.61
N ILE A 846 -50.47 14.80 18.60
CA ILE A 846 -49.76 16.09 18.66
C ILE A 846 -50.77 17.20 18.42
N ILE A 847 -50.76 18.21 19.31
CA ILE A 847 -51.66 19.36 19.26
C ILE A 847 -50.86 20.65 19.02
N ARG A 848 -51.56 21.73 18.67
CA ARG A 848 -50.95 23.04 18.42
C ARG A 848 -50.02 23.54 19.54
N ASP A 849 -50.38 23.31 20.80
CA ASP A 849 -49.57 23.74 21.96
C ASP A 849 -48.20 23.06 22.03
N ASP A 850 -48.04 21.89 21.41
CA ASP A 850 -46.74 21.18 21.36
C ASP A 850 -45.71 21.93 20.48
N PHE A 851 -46.15 22.92 19.70
CA PHE A 851 -45.29 23.82 18.91
C PHE A 851 -44.91 25.12 19.64
N SER A 852 -45.36 25.33 20.89
CA SER A 852 -45.07 26.55 21.64
C SER A 852 -43.57 26.68 21.97
N ASP A 853 -43.05 27.90 21.84
CA ASP A 853 -41.67 28.27 22.19
C ASP A 853 -40.60 27.48 21.41
N ILE A 854 -40.95 26.90 20.26
CA ILE A 854 -39.97 26.30 19.37
C ILE A 854 -39.23 27.43 18.66
N VAL A 855 -37.92 27.51 18.90
CA VAL A 855 -37.04 28.43 18.19
C VAL A 855 -36.97 27.97 16.73
N ILE A 856 -37.53 28.77 15.82
CA ILE A 856 -37.37 28.56 14.38
C ILE A 856 -35.92 28.91 14.05
N PRO A 857 -35.12 27.98 13.47
CA PRO A 857 -33.79 28.30 13.01
C PRO A 857 -33.91 29.28 11.84
N VAL A 858 -33.65 30.56 12.11
CA VAL A 858 -33.46 31.58 11.07
C VAL A 858 -32.01 31.48 10.62
N ALA A 859 -31.77 31.48 9.30
CA ALA A 859 -30.43 31.42 8.73
C ALA A 859 -29.52 32.51 9.33
N THR A 860 -28.57 32.10 10.16
CA THR A 860 -27.55 33.00 10.72
C THR A 860 -26.47 33.22 9.67
N SER A 861 -26.35 34.45 9.19
CA SER A 861 -25.19 34.90 8.42
C SER A 861 -23.90 34.73 9.26
N ASN A 862 -22.96 33.94 8.76
CA ASN A 862 -21.63 33.55 9.28
C ASN A 862 -21.56 32.32 10.20
N PRO A 863 -20.88 31.23 9.78
CA PRO A 863 -20.31 30.27 10.71
C PRO A 863 -19.07 30.91 11.36
N ALA A 864 -19.12 31.14 12.67
CA ALA A 864 -17.91 31.44 13.44
C ALA A 864 -16.95 30.24 13.35
N PRO A 865 -15.63 30.45 13.22
CA PRO A 865 -14.67 29.36 13.22
C PRO A 865 -14.75 28.63 14.57
N LEU A 866 -14.85 27.30 14.53
CA LEU A 866 -14.74 26.42 15.69
C LEU A 866 -13.32 26.54 16.28
N GLY A 867 -13.13 27.54 17.14
CA GLY A 867 -11.92 27.70 17.95
C GLY A 867 -11.99 26.78 19.16
N PHE A 868 -11.07 25.83 19.25
CA PHE A 868 -10.82 25.07 20.48
C PHE A 868 -10.46 26.05 21.61
N ARG A 869 -11.30 26.12 22.65
CA ARG A 869 -10.90 26.68 23.95
C ARG A 869 -9.79 25.79 24.52
N ARG A 870 -8.57 26.31 24.61
CA ARG A 870 -7.60 25.82 25.59
C ARG A 870 -8.18 26.08 26.97
N ALA A 871 -8.55 25.02 27.70
CA ALA A 871 -8.59 25.08 29.15
C ALA A 871 -7.13 25.06 29.62
N GLY A 872 -6.68 26.17 30.20
CA GLY A 872 -5.37 26.28 30.85
C GLY A 872 -5.46 25.96 32.33
N GLU A 873 -4.28 25.88 32.94
CA GLU A 873 -4.00 25.85 34.39
C GLU A 873 -4.49 24.65 35.20
#